data_AF-A0A9W9VQZ2-F1
#
_entry.id   AF-A0A9W9VQZ2-F1
#
_cell.length_a   1.000
_cell.length_b   1.000
_cell.length_c   1.000
_cell.angle_alpha   90.00
_cell.angle_beta   90.00
_cell.angle_gamma   90.00
#
_symmetry.space_group_name_H-M   'P 1'
#
loop_
_entity.id
_entity.type
_entity.pdbx_description
1 polymer ?
#
loop_
_entity_poly.entity_id
_entity_poly.type
_entity_poly.pdbx_seq_one_letter_code
_entity_poly.pdbx_strand_id
1 'polypeptide(L)'
;MNGQGYGQGHSQAHGRQAQYPPSPYGSPYHEEEESFELTPPQNYQNYRSHPNSSSTSFDFQFPDSAAAAASGASPSTRPIMPIRPGHSYNHNYSPPEYSSSWLQPTPRLSGGPDSFPNTPYDSRSASPTLYQNSQLQSAASLTNLVDSPATPGFAKEWVQTGSGSIARLDDRDDVDIWKGWKRFVFKFTPLLTFTNTALYLFYLGLRIYCIIMAQNAAGYSFAGAWIFVGIEVVTAIPSLMHNGWTMMALKKRGRAKLRLIGNECPTVDVFVTCCGEDDEVVLDTVRGALDQDYPMERFRVIVLDDGQSATLEDSCNQIAMTNSNLYYMAREKIPGKPHHFKAGNLNYGLDQVHTLPGGASQFMAALDADMIPEQQWLRAVLPHLLVDPRMALACPPQLFYNTPASDPLAQSLDFFVHVIEPIKDAMNVAWCTGSGYIVRREALEEIGNFPLGSLAEDVATSTLMLGKGWKTAYVHEPLQFGTVPEDYGGHLKQRTRWAIGTVDTAFKLKFCAWGDAVKKMTIAQRFSGFLYATLSLYTILLTASLFAIPIILLWGKQLVAYANQDQLHWLIWTCFASTIANRLCEFALFIPAGYHTGQRGSRYQLWMSPYIALCIVRAFILPKWLGGQTQAFKPTGSLGSELNERDANLRKNLFVRLRVVLFNFMAFFHFAFVYVTIIAVAISTYRCFYKESGFKGIVICLITHAFWPPLTFFFICTSLWTPVSYAIDPPTVPQREDLLDRDPKTGVAHPTKKSKKIAFGGQAAWFEFQYEIATIVTVLVFIYSFFF
;
A
#
# COMPACT_ATOMS: atom_id res chain seq x y z
N MET A 1 -39.42 23.76 45.06
CA MET A 1 -38.39 23.83 46.13
C MET A 1 -37.05 23.98 45.43
N ASN A 2 -36.71 25.22 45.01
CA ASN A 2 -35.79 26.17 45.68
C ASN A 2 -34.36 25.62 45.77
N GLY A 3 -33.28 26.23 45.27
CA GLY A 3 -32.98 27.50 44.58
C GLY A 3 -31.50 27.44 44.14
N GLN A 4 -31.13 27.89 42.94
CA GLN A 4 -30.46 29.17 42.61
C GLN A 4 -29.08 29.44 43.27
N GLY A 5 -28.10 29.83 42.44
CA GLY A 5 -26.88 30.52 42.88
C GLY A 5 -25.78 30.65 41.80
N TYR A 6 -25.88 31.68 40.96
CA TYR A 6 -24.88 32.13 39.98
C TYR A 6 -23.69 32.87 40.64
N GLY A 7 -22.54 32.95 39.95
CA GLY A 7 -21.50 33.95 40.23
C GLY A 7 -20.29 33.89 39.30
N GLN A 8 -20.28 34.74 38.26
CA GLN A 8 -19.12 35.06 37.42
C GLN A 8 -18.15 36.02 38.15
N GLY A 9 -16.87 35.98 37.77
CA GLY A 9 -15.89 37.03 38.07
C GLY A 9 -14.67 36.96 37.16
N HIS A 10 -14.61 37.83 36.16
CA HIS A 10 -13.41 38.15 35.39
C HIS A 10 -12.49 39.07 36.20
N SER A 11 -11.17 38.86 36.13
CA SER A 11 -10.17 39.94 36.23
C SER A 11 -8.85 39.51 35.59
N GLN A 12 -8.22 40.45 34.89
CA GLN A 12 -7.04 40.33 34.06
C GLN A 12 -5.72 40.51 34.85
N ALA A 13 -4.66 40.05 34.20
CA ALA A 13 -3.37 40.73 34.00
C ALA A 13 -2.11 40.32 34.80
N HIS A 14 -1.07 40.18 33.98
CA HIS A 14 0.38 40.31 34.17
C HIS A 14 1.22 39.10 34.60
N GLY A 15 2.11 38.71 33.67
CA GLY A 15 3.03 37.60 33.81
C GLY A 15 4.33 37.93 34.55
N ARG A 16 5.14 36.90 34.78
CA ARG A 16 6.59 36.84 34.51
C ARG A 16 7.12 35.44 34.83
N GLN A 17 8.22 35.13 34.15
CA GLN A 17 9.02 33.91 34.17
C GLN A 17 9.67 33.62 35.54
N ALA A 18 9.89 32.32 35.83
CA ALA A 18 11.01 31.77 36.62
C ALA A 18 11.01 30.23 36.39
N GLN A 19 11.99 29.65 35.69
CA GLN A 19 13.32 29.17 36.15
C GLN A 19 13.27 28.01 37.18
N TYR A 20 13.83 26.88 36.73
CA TYR A 20 14.03 25.61 37.45
C TYR A 20 15.16 25.67 38.49
N PRO A 21 15.11 24.86 39.56
CA PRO A 21 16.15 24.80 40.57
C PRO A 21 17.28 23.78 40.27
N PRO A 22 18.45 23.89 40.93
CA PRO A 22 19.72 23.29 40.50
C PRO A 22 20.14 22.01 41.25
N SER A 23 21.11 21.30 40.65
CA SER A 23 21.87 20.17 41.21
C SER A 23 23.07 20.63 42.06
N PRO A 24 23.48 19.89 43.12
CA PRO A 24 24.67 20.23 43.92
C PRO A 24 25.90 19.32 43.69
N TYR A 25 27.06 19.80 44.15
CA TYR A 25 28.46 19.27 44.17
C TYR A 25 29.28 19.53 42.88
N GLY A 26 30.37 20.30 42.80
CA GLY A 26 31.29 20.97 43.75
C GLY A 26 32.75 20.51 43.51
N SER A 27 33.52 21.07 42.54
CA SER A 27 34.65 22.06 42.69
C SER A 27 36.03 21.47 43.12
N PRO A 28 37.23 22.10 42.97
CA PRO A 28 37.82 23.05 41.96
C PRO A 28 39.34 22.84 41.60
N TYR A 29 39.86 23.68 40.67
CA TYR A 29 41.28 24.02 40.33
C TYR A 29 42.06 23.02 39.43
N HIS A 30 42.91 23.37 38.43
CA HIS A 30 43.74 24.54 38.08
C HIS A 30 43.96 24.58 36.54
N GLU A 31 44.21 25.78 35.99
CA GLU A 31 44.78 26.01 34.64
C GLU A 31 46.27 25.62 34.60
N GLU A 32 46.72 24.98 33.52
CA GLU A 32 48.07 25.14 32.96
C GLU A 32 48.07 24.71 31.48
N GLU A 33 48.51 25.64 30.61
CA GLU A 33 48.83 25.38 29.21
C GLU A 33 50.11 24.54 29.13
N GLU A 34 50.10 23.43 28.40
CA GLU A 34 51.32 22.91 27.78
C GLU A 34 51.02 22.13 26.49
N SER A 35 51.64 22.59 25.41
CA SER A 35 51.66 22.02 24.08
C SER A 35 52.46 20.72 24.03
N PHE A 36 51.90 19.63 23.50
CA PHE A 36 52.66 18.52 22.95
C PHE A 36 51.99 17.92 21.71
N GLU A 37 52.79 17.83 20.64
CA GLU A 37 52.49 17.20 19.35
C GLU A 37 52.12 15.72 19.51
N LEU A 38 51.07 15.27 18.79
CA LEU A 38 50.86 13.87 18.50
C LEU A 38 50.52 13.65 17.01
N THR A 39 51.22 12.66 16.48
CA THR A 39 51.44 12.22 15.10
C THR A 39 50.17 11.65 14.44
N PRO A 40 49.99 11.75 13.11
CA PRO A 40 48.83 11.18 12.41
C PRO A 40 49.07 9.71 12.03
N PRO A 41 48.06 8.81 12.10
CA PRO A 41 48.17 7.48 11.53
C PRO A 41 47.83 7.47 10.02
N GLN A 42 48.89 7.34 9.23
CA GLN A 42 49.09 6.51 8.04
C GLN A 42 47.88 6.09 7.16
N ASN A 43 47.87 6.66 5.95
CA ASN A 43 47.74 6.02 4.62
C ASN A 43 46.88 4.75 4.46
N TYR A 44 45.69 4.92 3.87
CA TYR A 44 45.12 3.93 2.93
C TYR A 44 45.54 4.27 1.50
N GLN A 45 46.36 3.42 0.89
CA GLN A 45 46.76 3.54 -0.51
C GLN A 45 45.68 2.97 -1.46
N ASN A 46 45.17 3.85 -2.32
CA ASN A 46 44.95 3.69 -3.76
C ASN A 46 44.55 2.30 -4.31
N TYR A 47 43.31 2.17 -4.76
CA TYR A 47 42.98 1.45 -5.99
C TYR A 47 42.68 2.44 -7.13
N ARG A 48 43.33 2.17 -8.27
CA ARG A 48 43.47 3.01 -9.46
C ARG A 48 42.12 3.39 -10.10
N SER A 49 41.94 4.70 -10.29
CA SER A 49 41.02 5.30 -11.26
C SER A 49 41.59 5.21 -12.68
N HIS A 50 40.81 4.71 -13.63
CA HIS A 50 40.96 5.03 -15.06
C HIS A 50 39.99 6.16 -15.44
N PRO A 51 40.39 7.13 -16.29
CA PRO A 51 39.67 8.37 -16.48
C PRO A 51 38.58 8.22 -17.55
N ASN A 52 37.33 8.54 -17.21
CA ASN A 52 36.32 8.82 -18.23
C ASN A 52 36.20 10.33 -18.42
N SER A 53 36.60 10.73 -19.63
CA SER A 53 36.45 12.06 -20.21
C SER A 53 35.00 12.53 -20.16
N SER A 54 34.83 13.78 -19.76
CA SER A 54 33.65 14.60 -19.97
C SER A 54 33.26 14.66 -21.45
N SER A 55 32.09 14.14 -21.80
CA SER A 55 31.35 14.61 -22.98
C SER A 55 29.85 14.68 -22.66
N THR A 56 29.37 15.92 -22.64
CA THR A 56 27.96 16.28 -22.67
C THR A 56 27.37 15.97 -24.05
N SER A 57 26.57 14.91 -24.16
CA SER A 57 25.61 14.75 -25.27
C SER A 57 24.53 13.75 -24.88
N PHE A 58 23.35 14.27 -24.54
CA PHE A 58 22.11 13.50 -24.43
C PHE A 58 21.55 13.31 -25.84
N ASP A 59 21.53 12.08 -26.34
CA ASP A 59 20.84 11.75 -27.59
C ASP A 59 19.41 11.27 -27.30
N PHE A 60 18.45 12.01 -27.87
CA PHE A 60 17.06 11.62 -27.99
C PHE A 60 16.89 10.81 -29.28
N GLN A 61 16.33 9.60 -29.22
CA GLN A 61 15.80 8.95 -30.41
C GLN A 61 14.33 8.59 -30.23
N PHE A 62 13.49 9.30 -30.99
CA PHE A 62 12.20 8.81 -31.47
C PHE A 62 12.42 8.27 -32.90
N PRO A 63 11.75 7.19 -33.33
CA PRO A 63 11.83 6.73 -34.70
C PRO A 63 10.76 7.45 -35.52
N ASP A 64 11.18 8.19 -36.55
CA ASP A 64 10.28 8.60 -37.63
C ASP A 64 10.87 8.27 -39.01
N SER A 65 9.92 7.91 -39.86
CA SER A 65 10.03 7.37 -41.20
C SER A 65 10.43 8.36 -42.30
N ALA A 66 11.11 7.82 -43.35
CA ALA A 66 10.79 7.94 -44.78
C ALA A 66 11.86 8.55 -45.74
N ALA A 67 12.07 7.81 -46.86
CA ALA A 67 12.37 8.23 -48.25
C ALA A 67 13.77 8.85 -48.59
N ALA A 68 14.44 8.61 -49.74
CA ALA A 68 14.21 7.84 -50.97
C ALA A 68 15.49 7.79 -51.87
N ALA A 69 15.58 6.75 -52.73
CA ALA A 69 16.07 6.67 -54.14
C ALA A 69 17.51 7.13 -54.53
N ALA A 70 18.25 6.56 -55.52
CA ALA A 70 18.06 5.55 -56.59
C ALA A 70 19.45 4.96 -57.00
N SER A 71 19.61 3.68 -57.35
CA SER A 71 19.66 3.09 -58.71
C SER A 71 20.48 1.78 -58.59
N GLY A 72 20.38 0.68 -59.35
CA GLY A 72 19.52 0.16 -60.41
C GLY A 72 19.90 -1.34 -60.63
N ALA A 73 19.15 -2.02 -61.50
CA ALA A 73 19.31 -3.39 -62.02
C ALA A 73 18.56 -4.56 -61.31
N SER A 74 17.76 -5.26 -62.12
CA SER A 74 16.91 -6.46 -61.94
C SER A 74 17.45 -7.57 -62.91
N PRO A 75 16.96 -8.84 -63.03
CA PRO A 75 15.56 -9.28 -62.86
C PRO A 75 15.26 -10.74 -62.35
N SER A 76 13.95 -11.02 -62.20
CA SER A 76 13.23 -12.32 -62.30
C SER A 76 13.21 -13.24 -61.05
N THR A 77 12.16 -13.97 -60.63
CA THR A 77 10.75 -14.18 -61.04
C THR A 77 10.00 -14.88 -59.87
N ARG A 78 8.69 -14.61 -59.69
CA ARG A 78 7.67 -15.33 -58.86
C ARG A 78 7.28 -16.71 -59.50
N PRO A 79 6.45 -17.65 -58.94
CA PRO A 79 5.20 -17.42 -58.16
C PRO A 79 4.61 -18.48 -57.15
N ILE A 80 3.76 -17.96 -56.23
CA ILE A 80 2.37 -18.33 -55.75
C ILE A 80 1.82 -19.79 -55.77
N MET A 81 1.18 -20.25 -54.66
CA MET A 81 -0.21 -20.84 -54.47
C MET A 81 -0.33 -21.92 -53.34
N PRO A 82 -1.53 -22.40 -52.86
CA PRO A 82 -2.64 -21.71 -52.16
C PRO A 82 -3.31 -22.57 -51.02
N ILE A 83 -4.52 -22.23 -50.56
CA ILE A 83 -5.32 -22.78 -49.43
C ILE A 83 -6.49 -23.73 -49.87
N ARG A 84 -6.70 -24.87 -49.15
CA ARG A 84 -7.89 -25.77 -48.79
C ARG A 84 -9.02 -26.08 -49.84
N PRO A 85 -9.99 -27.06 -49.69
CA PRO A 85 -10.54 -27.81 -48.51
C PRO A 85 -11.00 -29.32 -48.73
N GLY A 86 -11.57 -30.01 -47.72
CA GLY A 86 -12.34 -31.27 -47.89
C GLY A 86 -12.54 -32.17 -46.62
N HIS A 87 -13.66 -32.89 -46.52
CA HIS A 87 -14.33 -33.45 -45.31
C HIS A 87 -14.21 -34.99 -45.08
N SER A 88 -14.36 -35.42 -43.80
CA SER A 88 -15.18 -36.55 -43.27
C SER A 88 -14.56 -37.89 -42.75
N TYR A 89 -15.17 -38.35 -41.64
CA TYR A 89 -15.34 -39.69 -41.02
C TYR A 89 -14.45 -40.22 -39.85
N ASN A 90 -15.19 -40.78 -38.87
CA ASN A 90 -14.86 -41.45 -37.59
C ASN A 90 -13.98 -42.70 -37.70
N HIS A 91 -13.15 -42.99 -36.67
CA HIS A 91 -13.32 -44.10 -35.70
C HIS A 91 -12.11 -44.28 -34.76
N ASN A 92 -12.41 -44.74 -33.53
CA ASN A 92 -11.49 -45.29 -32.51
C ASN A 92 -10.46 -46.28 -33.09
N TYR A 93 -9.22 -46.31 -32.57
CA TYR A 93 -8.43 -47.53 -32.28
C TYR A 93 -7.05 -47.13 -31.67
N SER A 94 -6.67 -47.77 -30.57
CA SER A 94 -5.27 -47.91 -30.08
C SER A 94 -4.59 -49.12 -30.78
N PRO A 95 -3.35 -49.54 -30.45
CA PRO A 95 -2.00 -48.92 -30.39
C PRO A 95 -1.09 -49.54 -31.52
N PRO A 96 0.27 -49.39 -31.55
CA PRO A 96 1.14 -50.36 -30.86
C PRO A 96 2.55 -49.87 -30.42
N GLU A 97 3.18 -50.67 -29.54
CA GLU A 97 4.63 -50.68 -29.21
C GLU A 97 5.49 -51.20 -30.38
N TYR A 98 6.78 -50.81 -30.48
CA TYR A 98 7.90 -51.69 -30.90
C TYR A 98 9.30 -51.04 -30.71
N SER A 99 10.12 -51.73 -29.90
CA SER A 99 11.57 -52.07 -29.98
C SER A 99 12.71 -51.09 -30.32
N SER A 100 13.69 -51.05 -29.40
CA SER A 100 15.17 -51.23 -29.55
C SER A 100 15.97 -50.28 -30.47
N SER A 101 17.13 -49.71 -30.08
CA SER A 101 18.36 -50.45 -29.74
C SER A 101 19.62 -49.54 -29.58
N TRP A 102 20.62 -50.08 -28.86
CA TRP A 102 22.09 -49.91 -28.98
C TRP A 102 22.91 -48.79 -28.28
N LEU A 103 23.91 -49.29 -27.53
CA LEU A 103 25.29 -48.84 -27.27
C LEU A 103 25.63 -48.08 -25.95
N GLN A 104 26.36 -48.79 -25.08
CA GLN A 104 27.15 -48.28 -23.95
C GLN A 104 28.55 -47.82 -24.36
N PRO A 105 29.25 -47.06 -23.49
CA PRO A 105 30.69 -47.25 -23.28
C PRO A 105 31.12 -47.40 -21.79
N THR A 106 32.30 -48.01 -21.66
CA THR A 106 33.06 -48.59 -20.51
C THR A 106 33.71 -47.60 -19.50
N PRO A 107 34.17 -48.07 -18.30
CA PRO A 107 34.76 -47.24 -17.23
C PRO A 107 36.32 -47.24 -17.20
N ARG A 108 36.93 -46.23 -16.54
CA ARG A 108 38.36 -46.22 -16.15
C ARG A 108 38.56 -45.90 -14.67
N LEU A 109 39.56 -46.57 -14.09
CA LEU A 109 40.05 -46.56 -12.69
C LEU A 109 41.39 -45.81 -12.56
N SER A 110 41.60 -45.16 -11.41
CA SER A 110 42.89 -44.86 -10.71
C SER A 110 42.53 -44.10 -9.41
N GLY A 111 42.93 -44.38 -8.17
CA GLY A 111 44.16 -44.91 -7.55
C GLY A 111 44.67 -43.85 -6.55
N GLY A 112 44.64 -44.09 -5.22
CA GLY A 112 44.84 -43.12 -4.09
C GLY A 112 46.30 -42.66 -3.81
N PRO A 113 46.74 -42.30 -2.57
CA PRO A 113 46.08 -42.21 -1.24
C PRO A 113 46.42 -40.91 -0.42
N ASP A 114 46.00 -40.91 0.86
CA ASP A 114 46.44 -40.12 2.04
C ASP A 114 45.44 -39.12 2.67
N SER A 115 45.39 -39.22 4.00
CA SER A 115 44.33 -38.84 4.94
C SER A 115 44.85 -37.86 6.00
N PHE A 116 44.06 -36.84 6.41
CA PHE A 116 43.91 -36.34 7.80
C PHE A 116 42.63 -35.48 7.96
N PRO A 117 42.00 -35.41 9.15
CA PRO A 117 40.59 -35.02 9.34
C PRO A 117 40.36 -33.59 9.88
N ASN A 118 39.12 -33.11 9.70
CA ASN A 118 38.47 -31.91 10.29
C ASN A 118 38.37 -30.63 9.43
N THR A 119 37.50 -30.67 8.43
CA THR A 119 36.72 -29.51 7.92
C THR A 119 35.52 -30.07 7.13
N PRO A 120 34.27 -29.67 7.39
CA PRO A 120 33.19 -29.90 6.43
C PRO A 120 33.01 -28.66 5.56
N TYR A 121 33.47 -28.71 4.31
CA TYR A 121 32.86 -27.96 3.21
C TYR A 121 33.21 -28.62 1.88
N ASP A 122 32.22 -29.21 1.20
CA ASP A 122 31.93 -28.91 -0.21
C ASP A 122 30.60 -29.60 -0.60
N SER A 123 29.56 -28.80 -0.84
CA SER A 123 28.37 -29.26 -1.55
C SER A 123 28.11 -28.33 -2.73
N ARG A 124 29.00 -28.41 -3.73
CA ARG A 124 28.76 -27.85 -5.06
C ARG A 124 28.26 -28.95 -6.00
N SER A 125 27.08 -28.69 -6.54
CA SER A 125 26.53 -29.19 -7.81
C SER A 125 26.29 -30.70 -7.99
N ALA A 126 25.00 -31.08 -7.91
CA ALA A 126 24.39 -31.96 -8.90
C ALA A 126 22.97 -31.45 -9.21
N SER A 127 22.78 -30.91 -10.41
CA SER A 127 21.48 -30.58 -11.00
C SER A 127 20.58 -31.82 -11.10
N PRO A 128 19.24 -31.65 -11.11
CA PRO A 128 18.47 -32.34 -12.13
C PRO A 128 17.44 -31.45 -12.84
N THR A 129 17.36 -31.63 -14.16
CA THR A 129 16.33 -31.07 -15.04
C THR A 129 15.12 -32.01 -15.15
N LEU A 130 13.95 -31.43 -14.83
CA LEU A 130 12.61 -31.56 -15.44
C LEU A 130 11.97 -32.94 -15.70
N TYR A 131 10.82 -33.12 -15.03
CA TYR A 131 9.52 -33.60 -15.54
C TYR A 131 9.54 -34.70 -16.61
N GLN A 132 9.45 -35.95 -16.16
CA GLN A 132 8.64 -36.98 -16.83
C GLN A 132 8.21 -38.03 -15.80
N ASN A 133 6.89 -38.21 -15.67
CA ASN A 133 6.18 -39.34 -15.06
C ASN A 133 6.90 -40.12 -13.94
N SER A 134 6.83 -39.64 -12.71
CA SER A 134 6.85 -40.54 -11.55
C SER A 134 5.43 -40.66 -11.00
N GLN A 135 4.78 -41.76 -11.33
CA GLN A 135 3.71 -42.27 -10.47
C GLN A 135 4.30 -42.42 -9.07
N LEU A 136 3.70 -41.71 -8.12
CA LEU A 136 3.98 -41.80 -6.68
C LEU A 136 3.80 -43.26 -6.21
N GLN A 137 4.83 -44.08 -6.32
CA GLN A 137 4.93 -45.38 -5.65
C GLN A 137 5.54 -45.24 -4.24
N SER A 138 5.04 -44.28 -3.46
CA SER A 138 5.33 -44.18 -2.02
C SER A 138 4.08 -44.25 -1.14
N ALA A 139 2.88 -44.37 -1.72
CA ALA A 139 1.63 -44.50 -0.96
C ALA A 139 1.24 -45.95 -0.61
N ALA A 140 1.90 -46.96 -1.20
CA ALA A 140 1.49 -48.37 -1.07
C ALA A 140 2.28 -49.19 -0.03
N SER A 141 3.39 -48.67 0.52
CA SER A 141 4.23 -49.38 1.50
C SER A 141 4.02 -48.94 2.95
N LEU A 142 3.12 -47.99 3.22
CA LEU A 142 2.78 -47.53 4.57
C LEU A 142 1.34 -47.89 5.00
N THR A 143 0.55 -48.51 4.10
CA THR A 143 -0.87 -48.78 4.33
C THR A 143 -1.13 -49.90 5.34
N ASN A 144 -0.14 -50.75 5.63
CA ASN A 144 -0.26 -51.87 6.58
C ASN A 144 0.27 -51.54 8.00
N LEU A 145 0.59 -50.28 8.30
CA LEU A 145 1.00 -49.84 9.65
C LEU A 145 0.00 -48.85 10.29
N VAL A 146 -1.17 -48.66 9.70
CA VAL A 146 -2.20 -47.74 10.21
C VAL A 146 -3.52 -48.48 10.40
N ASP A 147 -3.57 -49.36 11.40
CA ASP A 147 -4.81 -49.69 12.10
C ASP A 147 -4.89 -48.82 13.36
N SER A 148 -5.17 -47.53 13.16
CA SER A 148 -5.74 -46.66 14.18
C SER A 148 -6.33 -45.42 13.50
N PRO A 149 -7.61 -45.07 13.76
CA PRO A 149 -8.18 -43.84 13.24
C PRO A 149 -7.33 -42.66 13.73
N ALA A 150 -6.99 -41.75 12.81
CA ALA A 150 -6.20 -40.56 13.08
C ALA A 150 -6.71 -39.82 14.32
N THR A 151 -5.97 -39.96 15.42
CA THR A 151 -6.16 -39.17 16.63
C THR A 151 -5.80 -37.72 16.30
N PRO A 152 -6.64 -36.71 16.64
CA PRO A 152 -6.31 -35.30 16.45
C PRO A 152 -5.24 -34.90 17.47
N GLY A 153 -3.99 -35.19 17.18
CA GLY A 153 -2.86 -34.94 18.07
C GLY A 153 -2.35 -33.50 18.04
N PHE A 154 -3.20 -32.50 18.27
CA PHE A 154 -2.79 -31.13 18.68
C PHE A 154 -3.92 -30.35 19.38
N ALA A 155 -4.84 -31.05 20.06
CA ALA A 155 -5.82 -30.40 20.93
C ALA A 155 -5.48 -30.67 22.40
N LYS A 156 -5.31 -29.56 23.18
CA LYS A 156 -5.52 -29.42 24.64
C LYS A 156 -4.32 -29.33 25.63
N GLU A 157 -3.31 -28.50 25.41
CA GLU A 157 -2.51 -27.99 26.56
C GLU A 157 -2.43 -26.47 26.63
N TRP A 158 -2.24 -25.79 25.51
CA TRP A 158 -1.98 -24.33 25.49
C TRP A 158 -3.22 -23.44 25.68
N VAL A 159 -4.40 -23.99 25.41
CA VAL A 159 -5.70 -23.30 25.53
C VAL A 159 -6.48 -23.91 26.69
N GLN A 160 -5.87 -23.98 27.86
CA GLN A 160 -6.67 -23.88 29.07
C GLN A 160 -6.84 -22.39 29.33
N THR A 161 -8.05 -21.89 29.09
CA THR A 161 -8.53 -20.56 29.52
C THR A 161 -8.45 -20.35 31.04
N GLY A 162 -7.88 -21.30 31.79
CA GLY A 162 -7.50 -21.21 33.20
C GLY A 162 -6.02 -21.49 33.53
N SER A 163 -5.10 -21.67 32.57
CA SER A 163 -3.67 -21.99 32.85
C SER A 163 -2.73 -20.76 33.00
N GLY A 164 -3.22 -19.53 32.82
CA GLY A 164 -2.42 -18.32 33.03
C GLY A 164 -1.38 -17.97 31.95
N SER A 165 -1.33 -18.70 30.82
CA SER A 165 -0.36 -18.44 29.73
C SER A 165 -0.74 -17.27 28.80
N ILE A 166 -2.01 -16.85 28.75
CA ILE A 166 -2.45 -15.69 27.96
C ILE A 166 -3.13 -14.69 28.89
N ALA A 167 -2.52 -13.50 29.03
CA ALA A 167 -3.13 -12.37 29.71
C ALA A 167 -3.99 -11.55 28.75
N ARG A 168 -5.19 -11.19 29.21
CA ARG A 168 -6.03 -10.17 28.58
C ARG A 168 -5.74 -8.84 29.26
N LEU A 169 -5.03 -7.96 28.57
CA LEU A 169 -4.66 -6.64 29.09
C LEU A 169 -5.82 -5.64 29.02
N ASP A 170 -6.64 -5.74 27.97
CA ASP A 170 -7.82 -4.91 27.76
C ASP A 170 -8.83 -5.68 26.91
N ASP A 171 -10.09 -5.28 26.97
CA ASP A 171 -11.15 -5.78 26.08
C ASP A 171 -10.97 -5.34 24.64
N ARG A 172 -10.08 -4.38 24.39
CA ARG A 172 -9.78 -3.84 23.06
C ARG A 172 -8.31 -3.59 22.83
N ASP A 173 -7.79 -4.10 21.72
CA ASP A 173 -6.43 -3.82 21.26
C ASP A 173 -6.22 -2.37 20.78
N ASP A 174 -7.29 -1.69 20.37
CA ASP A 174 -7.29 -0.29 19.93
C ASP A 174 -7.31 0.75 21.06
N VAL A 175 -7.27 0.33 22.34
CA VAL A 175 -7.47 1.22 23.51
C VAL A 175 -6.47 2.39 23.55
N ASP A 176 -5.24 2.17 23.09
CA ASP A 176 -4.20 3.19 23.11
C ASP A 176 -4.31 4.19 21.95
N ILE A 177 -5.01 3.80 20.88
CA ILE A 177 -5.21 4.60 19.68
C ILE A 177 -6.52 5.40 19.79
N TRP A 178 -7.59 4.76 20.27
CA TRP A 178 -8.96 5.30 20.28
C TRP A 178 -9.46 5.58 21.70
N LYS A 179 -9.17 6.78 22.21
CA LYS A 179 -9.58 7.23 23.56
C LYS A 179 -10.78 8.20 23.52
N GLY A 180 -11.69 8.02 24.47
CA GLY A 180 -12.73 9.00 24.83
C GLY A 180 -13.73 9.36 23.71
N TRP A 181 -13.93 10.67 23.51
CA TRP A 181 -14.96 11.24 22.65
C TRP A 181 -14.84 10.85 21.17
N LYS A 182 -13.61 10.61 20.68
CA LYS A 182 -13.35 10.21 19.28
C LYS A 182 -14.13 8.95 18.89
N ARG A 183 -14.12 7.96 19.80
CA ARG A 183 -14.86 6.70 19.61
C ARG A 183 -16.36 6.92 19.64
N PHE A 184 -16.85 7.83 20.49
CA PHE A 184 -18.27 8.16 20.54
C PHE A 184 -18.74 8.76 19.21
N VAL A 185 -17.97 9.69 18.63
CA VAL A 185 -18.29 10.29 17.31
C VAL A 185 -18.27 9.22 16.21
N PHE A 186 -17.27 8.34 16.20
CA PHE A 186 -17.16 7.29 15.18
C PHE A 186 -18.35 6.30 15.18
N LYS A 187 -19.06 6.12 16.31
CA LYS A 187 -20.28 5.30 16.35
C LYS A 187 -21.39 5.82 15.44
N PHE A 188 -21.39 7.12 15.13
CA PHE A 188 -22.36 7.73 14.22
C PHE A 188 -21.97 7.60 12.75
N THR A 189 -20.73 7.20 12.45
CA THR A 189 -20.22 7.07 11.08
C THR A 189 -21.19 6.31 10.17
N PRO A 190 -21.72 5.12 10.51
CA PRO A 190 -22.61 4.44 9.60
C PRO A 190 -23.91 5.18 9.35
N LEU A 191 -24.54 5.75 10.40
CA LEU A 191 -25.76 6.56 10.24
C LEU A 191 -25.51 7.76 9.32
N LEU A 192 -24.39 8.45 9.51
CA LEU A 192 -23.99 9.58 8.68
C LEU A 192 -23.71 9.14 7.24
N THR A 193 -23.10 7.97 7.03
CA THR A 193 -22.86 7.40 5.69
C THR A 193 -24.16 7.03 4.98
N PHE A 194 -25.13 6.41 5.68
CA PHE A 194 -26.46 6.15 5.12
C PHE A 194 -27.18 7.44 4.75
N THR A 195 -27.16 8.43 5.64
CA THR A 195 -27.78 9.74 5.42
C THR A 195 -27.13 10.46 4.24
N ASN A 196 -25.80 10.52 4.20
CA ASN A 196 -25.03 11.11 3.10
C ASN A 196 -25.37 10.44 1.76
N THR A 197 -25.35 9.10 1.73
CA THR A 197 -25.66 8.33 0.52
C THR A 197 -27.09 8.56 0.04
N ALA A 198 -28.07 8.54 0.95
CA ALA A 198 -29.47 8.78 0.62
C ALA A 198 -29.71 10.20 0.07
N LEU A 199 -29.15 11.22 0.73
CA LEU A 199 -29.26 12.61 0.29
C LEU A 199 -28.57 12.84 -1.07
N TYR A 200 -27.41 12.22 -1.28
CA TYR A 200 -26.70 12.32 -2.55
C TYR A 200 -27.45 11.64 -3.70
N LEU A 201 -27.99 10.43 -3.48
CA LEU A 201 -28.82 9.74 -4.47
C LEU A 201 -30.13 10.50 -4.77
N PHE A 202 -30.74 11.10 -3.74
CA PHE A 202 -31.91 11.96 -3.91
C PHE A 202 -31.58 13.20 -4.76
N TYR A 203 -30.49 13.89 -4.44
CA TYR A 203 -29.99 15.02 -5.23
C TYR A 203 -29.72 14.63 -6.70
N LEU A 204 -29.08 13.48 -6.93
CA LEU A 204 -28.79 12.99 -8.28
C LEU A 204 -30.07 12.62 -9.06
N GLY A 205 -31.04 12.00 -8.39
CA GLY A 205 -32.37 11.73 -8.98
C GLY A 205 -33.10 13.02 -9.34
N LEU A 206 -33.05 14.02 -8.46
CA LEU A 206 -33.64 15.34 -8.69
C LEU A 206 -32.95 16.06 -9.86
N ARG A 207 -31.63 15.99 -9.98
CA ARG A 207 -30.87 16.52 -11.13
C ARG A 207 -31.39 15.97 -12.45
N ILE A 208 -31.53 14.64 -12.54
CA ILE A 208 -32.03 13.96 -13.75
C ILE A 208 -33.47 14.41 -14.05
N TYR A 209 -34.33 14.46 -13.04
CA TYR A 209 -35.71 14.93 -13.18
C TYR A 209 -35.78 16.37 -13.71
N CYS A 210 -34.99 17.29 -13.15
CA CYS A 210 -34.93 18.69 -13.59
C CYS A 210 -34.43 18.83 -15.04
N ILE A 211 -33.46 18.02 -15.47
CA ILE A 211 -33.00 18.02 -16.88
C ILE A 211 -34.12 17.58 -17.82
N ILE A 212 -34.84 16.50 -17.50
CA ILE A 212 -35.96 16.01 -18.31
C ILE A 212 -37.05 17.08 -18.42
N MET A 213 -37.41 17.70 -17.31
CA MET A 213 -38.43 18.77 -17.29
C MET A 213 -37.98 20.01 -18.07
N ALA A 214 -36.72 20.43 -17.92
CA ALA A 214 -36.17 21.56 -18.66
C ALA A 214 -36.17 21.28 -20.17
N GLN A 215 -35.74 20.08 -20.58
CA GLN A 215 -35.75 19.66 -21.98
C GLN A 215 -37.16 19.64 -22.57
N ASN A 216 -38.13 19.09 -21.84
CA ASN A 216 -39.53 19.06 -22.26
C ASN A 216 -40.13 20.47 -22.38
N ALA A 217 -39.82 21.36 -21.44
CA ALA A 217 -40.29 22.75 -21.46
C ALA A 217 -39.65 23.57 -22.59
N ALA A 218 -38.36 23.36 -22.87
CA ALA A 218 -37.63 24.13 -23.86
C ALA A 218 -37.75 23.59 -25.30
N GLY A 219 -38.17 22.32 -25.47
CA GLY A 219 -38.30 21.67 -26.77
C GLY A 219 -36.97 21.28 -27.44
N TYR A 220 -35.84 21.36 -26.73
CA TYR A 220 -34.52 20.94 -27.22
C TYR A 220 -33.69 20.29 -26.10
N SER A 221 -32.67 19.52 -26.48
CA SER A 221 -31.85 18.77 -25.52
C SER A 221 -30.77 19.62 -24.85
N PHE A 222 -30.64 19.48 -23.53
CA PHE A 222 -29.58 20.06 -22.72
C PHE A 222 -28.35 19.14 -22.68
N ALA A 223 -27.67 18.97 -23.82
CA ALA A 223 -26.55 18.04 -23.95
C ALA A 223 -25.44 18.24 -22.91
N GLY A 224 -25.10 19.50 -22.58
CA GLY A 224 -24.13 19.82 -21.54
C GLY A 224 -24.52 19.33 -20.14
N ALA A 225 -25.79 19.45 -19.77
CA ALA A 225 -26.31 18.98 -18.50
C ALA A 225 -26.34 17.45 -18.42
N TRP A 226 -26.70 16.76 -19.51
CA TRP A 226 -26.66 15.30 -19.60
C TRP A 226 -25.25 14.75 -19.45
N ILE A 227 -24.28 15.34 -20.15
CA ILE A 227 -22.87 14.95 -20.05
C ILE A 227 -22.35 15.20 -18.62
N PHE A 228 -22.70 16.34 -18.02
CA PHE A 228 -22.29 16.66 -16.66
C PHE A 228 -22.90 15.72 -15.62
N VAL A 229 -24.19 15.35 -15.71
CA VAL A 229 -24.78 14.30 -14.87
C VAL A 229 -24.11 12.96 -15.11
N GLY A 230 -23.81 12.60 -16.35
CA GLY A 230 -23.10 11.36 -16.66
C GLY A 230 -21.75 11.28 -15.93
N ILE A 231 -21.00 12.38 -15.90
CA ILE A 231 -19.73 12.48 -15.17
C ILE A 231 -19.94 12.40 -13.66
N GLU A 232 -20.95 13.08 -13.13
CA GLU A 232 -21.31 12.95 -11.71
C GLU A 232 -21.64 11.50 -11.35
N VAL A 233 -22.41 10.78 -12.17
CA VAL A 233 -22.69 9.35 -11.96
C VAL A 233 -21.39 8.53 -11.97
N VAL A 234 -20.52 8.75 -12.95
CA VAL A 234 -19.25 8.02 -13.09
C VAL A 234 -18.34 8.26 -11.88
N THR A 235 -18.28 9.49 -11.37
CA THR A 235 -17.53 9.86 -10.16
C THR A 235 -18.19 9.41 -8.86
N ALA A 236 -19.51 9.25 -8.86
CA ALA A 236 -20.28 8.76 -7.73
C ALA A 236 -19.97 7.29 -7.42
N ILE A 237 -19.78 6.45 -8.44
CA ILE A 237 -19.62 5.00 -8.24
C ILE A 237 -18.51 4.65 -7.22
N PRO A 238 -17.25 5.11 -7.36
CA PRO A 238 -16.22 4.80 -6.37
C PRO A 238 -16.55 5.35 -4.97
N SER A 239 -17.19 6.52 -4.89
CA SER A 239 -17.65 7.09 -3.62
C SER A 239 -18.73 6.22 -2.95
N LEU A 240 -19.72 5.76 -3.73
CA LEU A 240 -20.78 4.86 -3.26
C LEU A 240 -20.23 3.50 -2.81
N MET A 241 -19.22 2.98 -3.51
CA MET A 241 -18.53 1.75 -3.10
C MET A 241 -17.74 1.93 -1.81
N HIS A 242 -17.03 3.04 -1.66
CA HIS A 242 -16.33 3.38 -0.42
C HIS A 242 -17.33 3.51 0.73
N ASN A 243 -18.47 4.19 0.50
CA ASN A 243 -19.56 4.27 1.46
C ASN A 243 -20.11 2.88 1.81
N GLY A 244 -20.19 1.96 0.85
CA GLY A 244 -20.55 0.56 1.09
C GLY A 244 -19.63 -0.12 2.11
N TRP A 245 -18.32 0.15 2.07
CA TRP A 245 -17.41 -0.29 3.13
C TRP A 245 -17.62 0.44 4.44
N THR A 246 -17.75 1.76 4.40
CA THR A 246 -17.93 2.57 5.61
C THR A 246 -19.21 2.19 6.36
N MET A 247 -20.28 1.83 5.65
CA MET A 247 -21.52 1.28 6.24
C MET A 247 -21.26 -0.01 7.02
N MET A 248 -20.26 -0.82 6.63
CA MET A 248 -19.88 -2.03 7.36
C MET A 248 -19.26 -1.74 8.73
N ALA A 249 -18.89 -0.49 9.03
CA ALA A 249 -18.55 -0.06 10.39
C ALA A 249 -19.71 -0.21 11.40
N LEU A 250 -20.94 -0.51 10.94
CA LEU A 250 -22.03 -1.01 11.80
C LEU A 250 -21.64 -2.28 12.55
N LYS A 251 -20.83 -3.14 11.94
CA LYS A 251 -20.35 -4.36 12.59
C LYS A 251 -19.37 -3.98 13.68
N LYS A 252 -19.66 -4.44 14.91
CA LYS A 252 -18.77 -4.22 16.05
C LYS A 252 -17.54 -5.12 15.93
N ARG A 253 -16.37 -4.52 15.96
CA ARG A 253 -15.10 -5.22 16.18
C ARG A 253 -14.88 -5.45 17.67
N GLY A 254 -14.61 -6.69 18.08
CA GLY A 254 -14.45 -7.10 19.48
C GLY A 254 -13.11 -7.79 19.76
N ARG A 255 -12.02 -7.26 19.20
CA ARG A 255 -10.67 -7.84 19.36
C ARG A 255 -10.05 -7.36 20.67
N ALA A 256 -9.77 -8.27 21.60
CA ALA A 256 -9.13 -7.96 22.88
C ALA A 256 -7.63 -7.70 22.73
N LYS A 257 -7.03 -6.93 23.65
CA LYS A 257 -5.58 -6.77 23.76
C LYS A 257 -5.01 -7.95 24.53
N LEU A 258 -4.24 -8.81 23.88
CA LEU A 258 -3.73 -10.05 24.47
C LEU A 258 -2.20 -10.04 24.60
N ARG A 259 -1.69 -10.80 25.57
CA ARG A 259 -0.25 -11.06 25.75
C ARG A 259 -0.02 -12.52 26.09
N LEU A 260 0.97 -13.14 25.45
CA LEU A 260 1.51 -14.41 25.89
C LEU A 260 2.44 -14.19 27.10
N ILE A 261 2.21 -14.92 28.18
CA ILE A 261 2.93 -14.82 29.46
C ILE A 261 3.67 -16.14 29.74
N GLY A 262 4.82 -16.03 30.41
CA GLY A 262 5.67 -17.17 30.74
C GLY A 262 6.61 -17.55 29.60
N ASN A 263 7.31 -18.67 29.79
CA ASN A 263 8.33 -19.18 28.86
C ASN A 263 7.88 -20.43 28.09
N GLU A 264 6.71 -20.96 28.40
CA GLU A 264 6.10 -22.04 27.64
C GLU A 264 5.37 -21.43 26.43
N CYS A 265 6.17 -21.11 25.41
CA CYS A 265 5.72 -20.41 24.23
C CYS A 265 5.78 -21.31 22.97
N PRO A 266 4.88 -21.15 21.99
CA PRO A 266 4.95 -21.89 20.72
C PRO A 266 6.25 -21.64 19.94
N THR A 267 6.64 -22.58 19.08
CA THR A 267 7.81 -22.36 18.21
C THR A 267 7.48 -21.44 17.04
N VAL A 268 8.40 -20.51 16.71
CA VAL A 268 8.24 -19.55 15.61
C VAL A 268 9.49 -19.47 14.73
N ASP A 269 9.30 -19.57 13.42
CA ASP A 269 10.31 -19.20 12.42
C ASP A 269 10.07 -17.75 11.97
N VAL A 270 10.97 -16.82 12.32
CA VAL A 270 10.87 -15.40 11.94
C VAL A 270 11.72 -15.16 10.69
N PHE A 271 11.07 -14.92 9.54
CA PHE A 271 11.75 -14.63 8.29
C PHE A 271 11.96 -13.12 8.12
N VAL A 272 13.18 -12.70 7.84
CA VAL A 272 13.51 -11.34 7.40
C VAL A 272 13.90 -11.40 5.93
N THR A 273 13.07 -10.87 5.04
CA THR A 273 13.32 -10.95 3.59
C THR A 273 13.96 -9.68 3.06
N CYS A 274 15.08 -9.82 2.35
CA CYS A 274 15.79 -8.73 1.68
C CYS A 274 16.19 -9.10 0.24
N CYS A 275 16.46 -8.10 -0.58
CA CYS A 275 16.90 -8.17 -1.96
C CYS A 275 17.67 -6.89 -2.36
N GLY A 276 18.86 -6.70 -1.76
CA GLY A 276 19.78 -5.62 -2.11
C GLY A 276 19.45 -4.26 -1.47
N GLU A 277 18.65 -4.25 -0.40
CA GLU A 277 18.63 -3.13 0.56
C GLU A 277 20.01 -2.94 1.21
N ASP A 278 20.24 -1.76 1.80
CA ASP A 278 21.46 -1.48 2.56
C ASP A 278 21.60 -2.40 3.78
N ASP A 279 22.81 -2.92 4.00
CA ASP A 279 23.08 -3.91 5.05
C ASP A 279 22.65 -3.41 6.44
N GLU A 280 22.88 -2.14 6.79
CA GLU A 280 22.49 -1.61 8.11
C GLU A 280 20.97 -1.53 8.29
N VAL A 281 20.22 -1.29 7.20
CA VAL A 281 18.74 -1.33 7.24
C VAL A 281 18.28 -2.75 7.57
N VAL A 282 18.84 -3.76 6.91
CA VAL A 282 18.52 -5.17 7.18
C VAL A 282 18.93 -5.56 8.60
N LEU A 283 20.15 -5.19 9.00
CA LEU A 283 20.71 -5.55 10.31
C LEU A 283 19.94 -4.92 11.47
N ASP A 284 19.41 -3.71 11.33
CA ASP A 284 18.53 -3.12 12.36
C ASP A 284 17.24 -3.92 12.55
N THR A 285 16.64 -4.39 11.46
CA THR A 285 15.47 -5.27 11.52
C THR A 285 15.83 -6.62 12.14
N VAL A 286 16.98 -7.20 11.78
CA VAL A 286 17.47 -8.47 12.36
C VAL A 286 17.72 -8.32 13.86
N ARG A 287 18.39 -7.25 14.30
CA ARG A 287 18.64 -6.97 15.71
C ARG A 287 17.33 -6.77 16.48
N GLY A 288 16.37 -6.02 15.92
CA GLY A 288 15.03 -5.89 16.52
C GLY A 288 14.25 -7.21 16.59
N ALA A 289 14.42 -8.10 15.61
CA ALA A 289 13.82 -9.43 15.61
C ALA A 289 14.49 -10.38 16.61
N LEU A 290 15.80 -10.21 16.88
CA LEU A 290 16.51 -10.97 17.91
C LEU A 290 16.22 -10.45 19.33
N ASP A 291 15.88 -9.18 19.48
CA ASP A 291 15.57 -8.54 20.77
C ASP A 291 14.16 -8.85 21.31
N GLN A 292 13.39 -9.72 20.65
CA GLN A 292 12.03 -10.06 21.09
C GLN A 292 12.04 -10.61 22.52
N ASP A 293 11.09 -10.12 23.35
CA ASP A 293 10.78 -10.74 24.65
C ASP A 293 10.09 -12.08 24.37
N TYR A 294 10.90 -13.11 24.12
CA TYR A 294 10.46 -14.46 23.81
C TYR A 294 11.60 -15.43 24.17
N PRO A 295 11.31 -16.64 24.67
CA PRO A 295 12.37 -17.59 25.01
C PRO A 295 13.19 -17.96 23.76
N MET A 296 14.52 -17.81 23.85
CA MET A 296 15.44 -17.92 22.71
C MET A 296 15.38 -19.29 22.02
N GLU A 297 15.06 -20.35 22.76
CA GLU A 297 14.89 -21.72 22.26
C GLU A 297 13.54 -21.96 21.57
N ARG A 298 12.60 -21.00 21.66
CA ARG A 298 11.26 -21.07 21.08
C ARG A 298 11.11 -20.24 19.81
N PHE A 299 12.11 -19.50 19.39
CA PHE A 299 12.08 -18.83 18.09
C PHE A 299 13.47 -18.71 17.48
N ARG A 300 13.50 -18.59 16.17
CA ARG A 300 14.72 -18.30 15.41
C ARG A 300 14.45 -17.25 14.35
N VAL A 301 15.48 -16.46 14.06
CA VAL A 301 15.46 -15.43 13.01
C VAL A 301 16.23 -15.98 11.82
N ILE A 302 15.59 -15.99 10.65
CA ILE A 302 16.17 -16.45 9.40
C ILE A 302 16.18 -15.28 8.42
N VAL A 303 17.37 -14.81 8.07
CA VAL A 303 17.57 -13.84 6.99
C VAL A 303 17.50 -14.58 5.67
N LEU A 304 16.54 -14.18 4.83
CA LEU A 304 16.32 -14.73 3.49
C LEU A 304 16.78 -13.69 2.47
N ASP A 305 18.03 -13.79 2.02
CA ASP A 305 18.65 -12.79 1.16
C ASP A 305 18.61 -13.18 -0.32
N ASP A 306 17.72 -12.52 -1.06
CA ASP A 306 17.66 -12.61 -2.51
C ASP A 306 18.77 -11.79 -3.19
N GLY A 307 19.48 -10.91 -2.48
CA GLY A 307 20.62 -10.14 -2.98
C GLY A 307 21.93 -10.93 -3.04
N GLN A 308 22.07 -11.98 -2.21
CA GLN A 308 23.33 -12.71 -2.01
C GLN A 308 24.49 -11.78 -1.62
N SER A 309 24.25 -10.87 -0.69
CA SER A 309 25.25 -9.91 -0.20
C SER A 309 26.25 -10.61 0.71
N ALA A 310 27.51 -10.71 0.27
CA ALA A 310 28.58 -11.30 1.06
C ALA A 310 28.84 -10.51 2.37
N THR A 311 28.72 -9.18 2.34
CA THR A 311 28.90 -8.34 3.53
C THR A 311 27.77 -8.51 4.53
N LEU A 312 26.54 -8.71 4.05
CA LEU A 312 25.40 -9.04 4.90
C LEU A 312 25.54 -10.43 5.52
N GLU A 313 25.98 -11.43 4.74
CA GLU A 313 26.26 -12.78 5.23
C GLU A 313 27.32 -12.76 6.33
N ASP A 314 28.44 -12.09 6.10
CA ASP A 314 29.51 -11.94 7.09
C ASP A 314 29.01 -11.27 8.38
N SER A 315 28.21 -10.20 8.25
CA SER A 315 27.64 -9.48 9.38
C SER A 315 26.65 -10.35 10.18
N CYS A 316 25.81 -11.12 9.49
CA CYS A 316 24.89 -12.07 10.12
C CYS A 316 25.66 -13.20 10.83
N ASN A 317 26.73 -13.72 10.21
CA ASN A 317 27.59 -14.75 10.81
C ASN A 317 28.29 -14.25 12.08
N GLN A 318 28.73 -12.99 12.11
CA GLN A 318 29.29 -12.37 13.31
C GLN A 318 28.25 -12.27 14.43
N ILE A 319 27.03 -11.80 14.14
CA ILE A 319 25.94 -11.75 15.12
C ILE A 319 25.57 -13.17 15.60
N ALA A 320 25.58 -14.16 14.72
CA ALA A 320 25.26 -15.55 15.05
C ALA A 320 26.24 -16.17 16.07
N MET A 321 27.47 -15.63 16.21
CA MET A 321 28.42 -16.07 17.25
C MET A 321 27.90 -15.81 18.67
N THR A 322 27.11 -14.74 18.86
CA THR A 322 26.47 -14.40 20.14
C THR A 322 24.99 -14.77 20.19
N ASN A 323 24.35 -14.91 19.03
CA ASN A 323 22.93 -15.22 18.88
C ASN A 323 22.74 -16.52 18.10
N SER A 324 22.81 -17.66 18.80
CA SER A 324 22.71 -19.00 18.20
C SER A 324 21.37 -19.32 17.51
N ASN A 325 20.38 -18.44 17.63
CA ASN A 325 19.08 -18.54 16.98
C ASN A 325 18.97 -17.68 15.70
N LEU A 326 20.07 -17.09 15.22
CA LEU A 326 20.15 -16.41 13.92
C LEU A 326 20.68 -17.35 12.84
N TYR A 327 20.04 -17.34 11.67
CA TYR A 327 20.48 -18.05 10.48
C TYR A 327 20.45 -17.11 9.27
N TYR A 328 21.47 -17.20 8.42
CA TYR A 328 21.48 -16.55 7.11
C TYR A 328 21.26 -17.61 6.02
N MET A 329 20.43 -17.29 5.04
CA MET A 329 20.17 -18.15 3.89
C MET A 329 20.02 -17.31 2.63
N ALA A 330 20.66 -17.76 1.56
CA ALA A 330 20.54 -17.17 0.24
C ALA A 330 20.28 -18.28 -0.78
N ARG A 331 19.20 -18.15 -1.55
CA ARG A 331 18.86 -19.16 -2.56
C ARG A 331 19.61 -18.95 -3.86
N GLU A 332 19.93 -20.05 -4.53
CA GLU A 332 20.46 -20.00 -5.89
C GLU A 332 19.36 -19.58 -6.89
N LYS A 333 19.68 -18.62 -7.75
CA LYS A 333 18.78 -18.18 -8.83
C LYS A 333 19.27 -18.73 -10.17
N ILE A 334 18.50 -19.67 -10.73
CA ILE A 334 18.85 -20.30 -12.00
C ILE A 334 18.51 -19.35 -13.17
N PRO A 335 19.48 -18.97 -14.03
CA PRO A 335 19.22 -18.13 -15.19
C PRO A 335 18.11 -18.70 -16.09
N GLY A 336 17.20 -17.83 -16.54
CA GLY A 336 16.08 -18.20 -17.39
C GLY A 336 14.89 -18.87 -16.66
N LYS A 337 15.01 -19.23 -15.39
CA LYS A 337 13.88 -19.69 -14.57
C LYS A 337 13.33 -18.55 -13.70
N PRO A 338 12.01 -18.29 -13.72
CA PRO A 338 11.41 -17.34 -12.80
C PRO A 338 11.64 -17.77 -11.34
N HIS A 339 12.23 -16.88 -10.54
CA HIS A 339 12.46 -17.11 -9.11
C HIS A 339 11.32 -16.55 -8.23
N HIS A 340 10.34 -15.85 -8.83
CA HIS A 340 9.12 -15.38 -8.14
C HIS A 340 9.36 -14.46 -6.94
N PHE A 341 10.46 -13.71 -6.93
CA PHE A 341 10.76 -12.62 -5.96
C PHE A 341 10.49 -13.05 -4.51
N LYS A 342 9.89 -12.17 -3.68
CA LYS A 342 9.62 -12.41 -2.26
C LYS A 342 8.81 -13.68 -2.00
N ALA A 343 7.75 -13.95 -2.78
CA ALA A 343 6.95 -15.18 -2.61
C ALA A 343 7.79 -16.46 -2.76
N GLY A 344 8.67 -16.48 -3.77
CA GLY A 344 9.59 -17.60 -3.96
C GLY A 344 10.66 -17.68 -2.87
N ASN A 345 11.11 -16.54 -2.34
CA ASN A 345 12.11 -16.50 -1.28
C ASN A 345 11.53 -17.02 0.05
N LEU A 346 10.29 -16.61 0.37
CA LEU A 346 9.53 -17.14 1.50
C LEU A 346 9.31 -18.66 1.39
N ASN A 347 8.91 -19.16 0.22
CA ASN A 347 8.74 -20.60 0.00
C ASN A 347 10.06 -21.37 0.13
N TYR A 348 11.17 -20.81 -0.39
CA TYR A 348 12.49 -21.37 -0.16
C TYR A 348 12.82 -21.47 1.34
N GLY A 349 12.54 -20.41 2.11
CA GLY A 349 12.69 -20.43 3.57
C GLY A 349 11.82 -21.49 4.24
N LEU A 350 10.56 -21.67 3.81
CA LEU A 350 9.67 -22.71 4.34
C LEU A 350 10.24 -24.12 4.13
N ASP A 351 10.92 -24.37 3.01
CA ASP A 351 11.57 -25.64 2.73
C ASP A 351 12.84 -25.82 3.58
N GLN A 352 13.67 -24.77 3.69
CA GLN A 352 14.95 -24.84 4.41
C GLN A 352 14.79 -25.03 5.93
N VAL A 353 13.74 -24.49 6.55
CA VAL A 353 13.55 -24.64 8.01
C VAL A 353 13.37 -26.09 8.46
N HIS A 354 13.04 -27.02 7.55
CA HIS A 354 12.99 -28.45 7.86
C HIS A 354 14.37 -29.07 8.11
N THR A 355 15.44 -28.47 7.59
CA THR A 355 16.83 -28.95 7.76
C THR A 355 17.49 -28.40 9.01
N LEU A 356 16.92 -27.35 9.60
CA LEU A 356 17.42 -26.73 10.83
C LEU A 356 17.11 -27.59 12.07
N PRO A 357 17.90 -27.45 13.15
CA PRO A 357 17.62 -28.14 14.42
C PRO A 357 16.19 -27.91 14.91
N GLY A 358 15.53 -28.98 15.35
CA GLY A 358 14.12 -28.94 15.78
C GLY A 358 13.10 -29.00 14.64
N GLY A 359 13.53 -29.02 13.38
CA GLY A 359 12.63 -29.02 12.21
C GLY A 359 11.85 -27.72 12.08
N ALA A 360 10.77 -27.75 11.28
CA ALA A 360 9.94 -26.56 11.03
C ALA A 360 9.10 -26.17 12.26
N SER A 361 9.04 -24.87 12.56
CA SER A 361 8.27 -24.34 13.70
C SER A 361 6.75 -24.39 13.47
N GLN A 362 5.95 -24.39 14.53
CA GLN A 362 4.48 -24.41 14.44
C GLN A 362 3.91 -23.17 13.74
N PHE A 363 4.56 -22.03 13.95
CA PHE A 363 4.21 -20.75 13.36
C PHE A 363 5.38 -20.20 12.54
N MET A 364 5.04 -19.40 11.54
CA MET A 364 5.98 -18.60 10.77
C MET A 364 5.58 -17.14 10.89
N ALA A 365 6.57 -16.26 10.98
CA ALA A 365 6.39 -14.83 10.93
C ALA A 365 7.26 -14.24 9.82
N ALA A 366 6.90 -13.09 9.26
CA ALA A 366 7.70 -12.43 8.25
C ALA A 366 7.82 -10.94 8.49
N LEU A 367 9.02 -10.40 8.28
CA LEU A 367 9.33 -8.97 8.31
C LEU A 367 9.96 -8.57 6.97
N ASP A 368 9.56 -7.41 6.45
CA ASP A 368 10.31 -6.73 5.40
C ASP A 368 11.65 -6.21 5.95
N ALA A 369 12.65 -6.08 5.08
CA ALA A 369 14.00 -5.65 5.43
C ALA A 369 14.07 -4.34 6.24
N ASP A 370 13.11 -3.43 6.06
CA ASP A 370 13.07 -2.12 6.71
C ASP A 370 12.06 -2.04 7.85
N MET A 371 11.42 -3.14 8.25
CA MET A 371 10.36 -3.17 9.26
C MET A 371 10.87 -3.66 10.62
N ILE A 372 11.31 -2.73 11.46
CA ILE A 372 11.82 -3.02 12.80
C ILE A 372 10.63 -3.41 13.72
N PRO A 373 10.60 -4.64 14.27
CA PRO A 373 9.55 -5.05 15.19
C PRO A 373 9.76 -4.44 16.58
N GLU A 374 8.67 -4.21 17.31
CA GLU A 374 8.73 -3.89 18.74
C GLU A 374 9.00 -5.15 19.56
N GLN A 375 9.64 -5.00 20.72
CA GLN A 375 10.08 -6.11 21.59
C GLN A 375 8.98 -7.13 21.91
N GLN A 376 7.75 -6.63 22.03
CA GLN A 376 6.59 -7.37 22.44
C GLN A 376 5.78 -7.95 21.25
N TRP A 377 6.26 -7.84 20.01
CA TRP A 377 5.51 -8.20 18.80
C TRP A 377 5.02 -9.65 18.81
N LEU A 378 5.91 -10.63 19.01
CA LEU A 378 5.52 -12.05 19.05
C LEU A 378 4.49 -12.33 20.15
N ARG A 379 4.72 -11.80 21.36
CA ARG A 379 3.83 -11.96 22.51
C ARG A 379 2.46 -11.31 22.32
N ALA A 380 2.32 -10.29 21.46
CA ALA A 380 1.02 -9.68 21.17
C ALA A 380 0.23 -10.43 20.09
N VAL A 381 0.91 -10.84 19.02
CA VAL A 381 0.21 -11.38 17.84
C VAL A 381 -0.16 -12.86 18.02
N LEU A 382 0.74 -13.69 18.54
CA LEU A 382 0.54 -15.14 18.70
C LEU A 382 -0.72 -15.55 19.49
N PRO A 383 -1.07 -14.91 20.63
CA PRO A 383 -2.27 -15.27 21.38
C PRO A 383 -3.55 -15.32 20.54
N HIS A 384 -3.67 -14.48 19.50
CA HIS A 384 -4.83 -14.51 18.60
C HIS A 384 -4.91 -15.79 17.76
N LEU A 385 -3.77 -16.38 17.41
CA LEU A 385 -3.71 -17.67 16.73
C LEU A 385 -3.95 -18.84 17.68
N LEU A 386 -3.58 -18.70 18.96
CA LEU A 386 -3.78 -19.75 19.96
C LEU A 386 -5.23 -19.82 20.44
N VAL A 387 -5.87 -18.68 20.68
CA VAL A 387 -7.26 -18.61 21.18
C VAL A 387 -8.25 -19.18 20.18
N ASP A 388 -8.04 -18.95 18.88
CA ASP A 388 -8.91 -19.49 17.83
C ASP A 388 -8.09 -20.45 16.94
N PRO A 389 -8.34 -21.78 17.04
CA PRO A 389 -7.58 -22.76 16.25
C PRO A 389 -7.82 -22.62 14.75
N ARG A 390 -8.88 -21.92 14.31
CA ARG A 390 -9.15 -21.62 12.89
C ARG A 390 -8.55 -20.29 12.45
N MET A 391 -7.84 -19.57 13.32
CA MET A 391 -7.06 -18.41 12.94
C MET A 391 -5.77 -18.86 12.26
N ALA A 392 -5.70 -18.61 10.95
CA ALA A 392 -4.53 -18.93 10.14
C ALA A 392 -3.49 -17.83 10.18
N LEU A 393 -3.90 -16.56 10.20
CA LEU A 393 -3.00 -15.43 10.08
C LEU A 393 -3.46 -14.26 10.94
N ALA A 394 -2.53 -13.62 11.63
CA ALA A 394 -2.77 -12.35 12.31
C ALA A 394 -1.71 -11.32 11.90
N CYS A 395 -2.13 -10.10 11.59
CA CYS A 395 -1.24 -9.01 11.16
C CYS A 395 -1.46 -7.75 12.01
N PRO A 396 -0.39 -7.06 12.43
CA PRO A 396 -0.46 -5.72 12.97
C PRO A 396 -0.45 -4.65 11.86
N PRO A 397 -0.76 -3.38 12.18
CA PRO A 397 -0.49 -2.26 11.28
C PRO A 397 0.97 -2.23 10.81
N GLN A 398 1.18 -1.79 9.58
CA GLN A 398 2.47 -1.25 9.14
C GLN A 398 2.46 0.24 9.41
N LEU A 399 3.35 0.68 10.29
CA LEU A 399 3.55 2.08 10.64
C LEU A 399 4.94 2.51 10.19
N PHE A 400 5.18 3.81 10.11
CA PHE A 400 6.41 4.33 9.52
C PHE A 400 7.03 5.42 10.38
N TYR A 401 8.35 5.48 10.40
CA TYR A 401 9.09 6.44 11.23
C TYR A 401 9.82 7.54 10.45
N ASN A 402 9.91 7.44 9.11
CA ASN A 402 10.49 8.48 8.24
C ASN A 402 9.43 9.26 7.45
N THR A 403 8.17 9.25 7.90
CA THR A 403 7.10 10.01 7.24
C THR A 403 7.34 11.51 7.46
N PRO A 404 7.45 12.32 6.40
CA PRO A 404 7.70 13.76 6.55
C PRO A 404 6.54 14.49 7.23
N ALA A 405 6.84 15.66 7.80
CA ALA A 405 5.81 16.55 8.31
C ALA A 405 4.74 16.85 7.23
N SER A 406 3.48 16.92 7.65
CA SER A 406 2.30 17.02 6.77
C SER A 406 2.03 15.85 5.83
N ASP A 407 2.94 14.89 5.66
CA ASP A 407 2.77 13.74 4.76
C ASP A 407 2.17 14.12 3.38
N PRO A 408 2.84 15.00 2.59
CA PRO A 408 2.24 15.60 1.39
C PRO A 408 1.87 14.58 0.31
N LEU A 409 2.48 13.38 0.33
CA LEU A 409 2.19 12.28 -0.59
C LEU A 409 1.25 11.22 0.01
N ALA A 410 0.73 11.42 1.22
CA ALA A 410 -0.13 10.47 1.94
C ALA A 410 0.45 9.05 2.06
N GLN A 411 1.74 8.96 2.41
CA GLN A 411 2.50 7.73 2.51
C GLN A 411 2.24 6.92 3.77
N SER A 412 1.81 7.56 4.85
CA SER A 412 1.62 6.94 6.18
C SER A 412 0.67 5.75 6.22
N LEU A 413 -0.30 5.71 5.29
CA LEU A 413 -1.39 4.72 5.30
C LEU A 413 -2.27 4.74 6.56
N ASP A 414 -2.16 5.75 7.42
CA ASP A 414 -2.92 5.89 8.67
C ASP A 414 -4.43 5.72 8.48
N PHE A 415 -5.02 6.30 7.42
CA PHE A 415 -6.44 6.11 7.13
C PHE A 415 -6.78 4.64 6.83
N PHE A 416 -5.89 3.95 6.12
CA PHE A 416 -6.07 2.54 5.82
C PHE A 416 -5.95 1.67 7.09
N VAL A 417 -4.89 1.84 7.88
CA VAL A 417 -4.63 0.99 9.06
C VAL A 417 -5.50 1.34 10.28
N HIS A 418 -5.93 2.60 10.43
CA HIS A 418 -6.74 3.03 11.57
C HIS A 418 -8.23 3.19 11.26
N VAL A 419 -8.69 2.98 10.02
CA VAL A 419 -10.13 3.03 9.71
C VAL A 419 -10.53 1.79 8.91
N ILE A 420 -9.87 1.58 7.77
CA ILE A 420 -10.30 0.58 6.79
C ILE A 420 -10.02 -0.86 7.26
N GLU A 421 -8.82 -1.16 7.75
CA GLU A 421 -8.49 -2.51 8.26
C GLU A 421 -9.37 -2.91 9.47
N PRO A 422 -9.61 -2.08 10.49
CA PRO A 422 -10.55 -2.40 11.57
C PRO A 422 -11.99 -2.67 11.07
N ILE A 423 -12.47 -1.93 10.08
CA ILE A 423 -13.80 -2.18 9.47
C ILE A 423 -13.82 -3.54 8.77
N LYS A 424 -12.75 -3.92 8.07
CA LYS A 424 -12.62 -5.23 7.44
C LYS A 424 -12.52 -6.36 8.47
N ASP A 425 -11.76 -6.16 9.54
CA ASP A 425 -11.62 -7.15 10.61
C ASP A 425 -12.98 -7.44 11.28
N ALA A 426 -13.86 -6.43 11.40
CA ALA A 426 -15.25 -6.62 11.84
C ALA A 426 -16.09 -7.51 10.88
N MET A 427 -15.64 -7.69 9.63
CA MET A 427 -16.18 -8.63 8.65
C MET A 427 -15.44 -9.98 8.63
N ASN A 428 -14.52 -10.22 9.57
CA ASN A 428 -13.58 -11.35 9.57
C ASN A 428 -12.69 -11.38 8.31
N VAL A 429 -12.24 -10.20 7.90
CA VAL A 429 -11.27 -10.00 6.83
C VAL A 429 -10.13 -9.14 7.38
N ALA A 430 -8.97 -9.75 7.59
CA ALA A 430 -7.72 -9.02 7.70
C ALA A 430 -6.83 -9.46 6.54
N TRP A 431 -6.41 -8.52 5.70
CA TRP A 431 -5.46 -8.84 4.65
C TRP A 431 -4.06 -8.83 5.22
N CYS A 432 -3.25 -9.78 4.78
CA CYS A 432 -1.83 -9.69 5.01
C CYS A 432 -1.30 -8.48 4.24
N THR A 433 -0.65 -7.56 4.95
CA THR A 433 -0.08 -6.33 4.41
C THR A 433 1.38 -6.49 3.98
N GLY A 434 1.95 -7.68 4.15
CA GLY A 434 3.29 -8.04 3.66
C GLY A 434 4.38 -8.13 4.73
N SER A 435 4.18 -7.60 5.94
CA SER A 435 5.18 -7.60 7.03
C SER A 435 4.53 -7.62 8.41
N GLY A 436 5.25 -8.16 9.39
CA GLY A 436 4.91 -8.28 10.81
C GLY A 436 3.77 -9.25 11.10
N TYR A 437 3.31 -10.00 10.11
CA TYR A 437 2.27 -11.00 10.30
C TYR A 437 2.86 -12.29 10.88
N ILE A 438 2.01 -13.03 11.59
CA ILE A 438 2.28 -14.40 12.02
C ILE A 438 1.22 -15.30 11.39
N VAL A 439 1.67 -16.43 10.85
CA VAL A 439 0.85 -17.42 10.16
C VAL A 439 1.06 -18.81 10.78
N ARG A 440 -0.04 -19.55 10.90
CA ARG A 440 -0.04 -20.98 11.22
C ARG A 440 0.48 -21.75 10.02
N ARG A 441 1.55 -22.54 10.22
CA ARG A 441 2.18 -23.30 9.15
C ARG A 441 1.21 -24.25 8.44
N GLU A 442 0.41 -25.01 9.18
CA GLU A 442 -0.62 -25.90 8.63
C GLU A 442 -1.56 -25.20 7.64
N ALA A 443 -2.01 -23.98 7.97
CA ALA A 443 -2.93 -23.24 7.10
C ALA A 443 -2.23 -22.74 5.82
N LEU A 444 -0.94 -22.42 5.92
CA LEU A 444 -0.10 -22.04 4.78
C LEU A 444 0.14 -23.24 3.86
N GLU A 445 0.42 -24.42 4.41
CA GLU A 445 0.58 -25.68 3.66
C GLU A 445 -0.73 -26.07 2.95
N GLU A 446 -1.90 -25.92 3.60
CA GLU A 446 -3.21 -26.28 3.00
C GLU A 446 -3.56 -25.43 1.76
N ILE A 447 -3.04 -24.20 1.66
CA ILE A 447 -3.20 -23.35 0.47
C ILE A 447 -2.10 -23.57 -0.59
N GLY A 448 -1.11 -24.43 -0.31
CA GLY A 448 0.03 -24.67 -1.20
C GLY A 448 1.17 -23.66 -1.03
N ASN A 449 1.40 -23.19 0.19
CA ASN A 449 2.36 -22.16 0.57
C ASN A 449 2.07 -20.77 -0.03
N PHE A 450 3.07 -19.88 -0.11
CA PHE A 450 2.86 -18.56 -0.69
C PHE A 450 2.59 -18.67 -2.21
N PRO A 451 1.52 -18.03 -2.71
CA PRO A 451 1.12 -18.15 -4.10
C PRO A 451 2.14 -17.51 -5.03
N LEU A 452 2.71 -18.31 -5.93
CA LEU A 452 3.70 -17.86 -6.91
C LEU A 452 3.03 -17.07 -8.05
N GLY A 453 3.74 -16.04 -8.53
CA GLY A 453 3.33 -15.27 -9.71
C GLY A 453 2.28 -14.19 -9.46
N SER A 454 1.92 -13.89 -8.21
CA SER A 454 1.21 -12.65 -7.85
C SER A 454 2.22 -11.54 -7.52
N LEU A 455 1.92 -10.28 -7.89
CA LEU A 455 2.67 -9.11 -7.43
C LEU A 455 2.22 -8.60 -6.05
N ALA A 456 1.17 -9.23 -5.48
CA ALA A 456 0.65 -9.02 -4.13
C ALA A 456 0.41 -10.40 -3.50
N GLU A 457 1.50 -11.13 -3.26
CA GLU A 457 1.46 -12.49 -2.71
C GLU A 457 0.82 -12.52 -1.32
N ASP A 458 0.97 -11.46 -0.55
CA ASP A 458 0.42 -11.24 0.77
C ASP A 458 -1.13 -11.23 0.77
N VAL A 459 -1.74 -10.36 -0.02
CA VAL A 459 -3.19 -10.27 -0.19
C VAL A 459 -3.72 -11.59 -0.76
N ALA A 460 -3.01 -12.18 -1.73
CA ALA A 460 -3.39 -13.47 -2.29
C ALA A 460 -3.37 -14.60 -1.23
N THR A 461 -2.35 -14.65 -0.37
CA THR A 461 -2.18 -15.64 0.72
C THR A 461 -3.36 -15.58 1.67
N SER A 462 -3.62 -14.40 2.25
CA SER A 462 -4.72 -14.22 3.20
C SER A 462 -6.09 -14.52 2.56
N THR A 463 -6.28 -14.14 1.30
CA THR A 463 -7.52 -14.42 0.56
C THR A 463 -7.72 -15.92 0.31
N LEU A 464 -6.68 -16.66 -0.08
CA LEU A 464 -6.75 -18.12 -0.27
C LEU A 464 -7.04 -18.85 1.05
N MET A 465 -6.48 -18.38 2.18
CA MET A 465 -6.79 -18.92 3.51
C MET A 465 -8.28 -18.76 3.84
N LEU A 466 -8.86 -17.58 3.62
CA LEU A 466 -10.30 -17.35 3.78
C LEU A 466 -11.11 -18.28 2.85
N GLY A 467 -10.61 -18.53 1.64
CA GLY A 467 -11.17 -19.48 0.67
C GLY A 467 -11.23 -20.94 1.14
N LYS A 468 -10.25 -21.35 1.96
CA LYS A 468 -10.19 -22.65 2.66
C LYS A 468 -10.96 -22.67 3.99
N GLY A 469 -11.58 -21.55 4.35
CA GLY A 469 -12.41 -21.42 5.55
C GLY A 469 -11.61 -21.22 6.82
N TRP A 470 -10.33 -20.83 6.70
CA TRP A 470 -9.57 -20.26 7.79
C TRP A 470 -10.02 -18.82 8.06
N LYS A 471 -9.59 -18.27 9.20
CA LYS A 471 -9.83 -16.90 9.61
C LYS A 471 -8.53 -16.11 9.60
N THR A 472 -8.65 -14.81 9.42
CA THR A 472 -7.55 -13.86 9.58
C THR A 472 -7.91 -12.79 10.60
N ALA A 473 -6.90 -12.19 11.22
CA ALA A 473 -7.06 -11.21 12.28
C ALA A 473 -6.19 -9.97 12.05
N TYR A 474 -6.78 -8.81 12.28
CA TYR A 474 -6.03 -7.57 12.40
C TYR A 474 -5.82 -7.25 13.88
N VAL A 475 -4.57 -7.09 14.31
CA VAL A 475 -4.18 -6.76 15.69
C VAL A 475 -3.83 -5.27 15.74
N HIS A 476 -4.69 -4.45 16.30
CA HIS A 476 -4.61 -2.99 16.18
C HIS A 476 -3.65 -2.36 17.19
N GLU A 477 -2.44 -2.89 17.28
CA GLU A 477 -1.36 -2.40 18.13
C GLU A 477 -0.15 -1.97 17.27
N PRO A 478 0.56 -0.88 17.63
CA PRO A 478 1.78 -0.46 16.94
C PRO A 478 2.93 -1.42 17.30
N LEU A 479 3.10 -2.50 16.53
CA LEU A 479 4.06 -3.58 16.83
C LEU A 479 5.25 -3.68 15.87
N GLN A 480 5.27 -2.86 14.83
CA GLN A 480 6.40 -2.74 13.90
C GLN A 480 6.41 -1.35 13.28
N PHE A 481 7.59 -0.89 12.88
CA PHE A 481 7.78 0.40 12.23
C PHE A 481 8.83 0.28 11.13
N GLY A 482 8.49 0.74 9.92
CA GLY A 482 9.42 0.77 8.80
C GLY A 482 9.53 2.11 8.10
N THR A 483 9.94 2.07 6.84
CA THR A 483 10.18 3.28 6.06
C THR A 483 9.24 3.43 4.87
N VAL A 484 8.90 4.67 4.53
CA VAL A 484 8.23 5.03 3.29
C VAL A 484 9.27 5.43 2.24
N PRO A 485 8.95 5.33 0.93
CA PRO A 485 9.85 5.79 -0.12
C PRO A 485 10.30 7.25 0.08
N GLU A 486 11.58 7.52 -0.16
CA GLU A 486 12.21 8.82 0.09
C GLU A 486 11.93 9.86 -1.00
N ASP A 487 11.41 9.44 -2.16
CA ASP A 487 11.14 10.33 -3.27
C ASP A 487 9.83 10.04 -4.02
N TYR A 488 9.46 10.98 -4.88
CA TYR A 488 8.25 10.92 -5.69
C TYR A 488 8.24 9.69 -6.62
N GLY A 489 9.38 9.37 -7.23
CA GLY A 489 9.50 8.24 -8.16
C GLY A 489 9.29 6.88 -7.47
N GLY A 490 9.91 6.68 -6.31
CA GLY A 490 9.75 5.52 -5.45
C GLY A 490 8.32 5.38 -4.94
N HIS A 491 7.69 6.50 -4.55
CA HIS A 491 6.28 6.52 -4.18
C HIS A 491 5.38 6.03 -5.34
N LEU A 492 5.54 6.57 -6.55
CA LEU A 492 4.75 6.16 -7.71
C LEU A 492 4.95 4.68 -8.05
N LYS A 493 6.20 4.21 -8.06
CA LYS A 493 6.53 2.79 -8.30
C LYS A 493 5.86 1.88 -7.28
N GLN A 494 5.87 2.27 -6.00
CA GLN A 494 5.24 1.48 -4.94
C GLN A 494 3.73 1.39 -5.11
N ARG A 495 3.05 2.53 -5.31
CA ARG A 495 1.58 2.57 -5.39
C ARG A 495 1.02 1.95 -6.65
N THR A 496 1.68 2.15 -7.80
CA THR A 496 1.26 1.51 -9.06
C THR A 496 1.46 0.00 -9.03
N ARG A 497 2.56 -0.49 -8.43
CA ARG A 497 2.78 -1.93 -8.21
C ARG A 497 1.68 -2.56 -7.35
N TRP A 498 1.30 -1.92 -6.24
CA TRP A 498 0.19 -2.40 -5.39
C TRP A 498 -1.13 -2.46 -6.15
N ALA A 499 -1.43 -1.45 -6.97
CA ALA A 499 -2.64 -1.44 -7.79
C ALA A 499 -2.64 -2.58 -8.82
N ILE A 500 -1.52 -2.81 -9.53
CA ILE A 500 -1.41 -3.91 -10.50
C ILE A 500 -1.54 -5.25 -9.78
N GLY A 501 -0.84 -5.46 -8.66
CA GLY A 501 -0.90 -6.71 -7.89
C GLY A 501 -2.29 -7.01 -7.33
N THR A 502 -3.01 -5.98 -6.89
CA THR A 502 -4.39 -6.10 -6.42
C THR A 502 -5.32 -6.54 -7.54
N VAL A 503 -5.24 -5.89 -8.71
CA VAL A 503 -6.08 -6.23 -9.87
C VAL A 503 -5.73 -7.61 -10.43
N ASP A 504 -4.44 -7.96 -10.50
CA ASP A 504 -3.98 -9.28 -10.94
C ASP A 504 -4.51 -10.40 -10.05
N THR A 505 -4.34 -10.24 -8.73
CA THR A 505 -4.86 -11.17 -7.73
C THR A 505 -6.38 -11.30 -7.86
N ALA A 506 -7.08 -10.19 -8.08
CA ALA A 506 -8.52 -10.21 -8.27
C ALA A 506 -8.95 -11.02 -9.49
N PHE A 507 -8.30 -10.85 -10.65
CA PHE A 507 -8.62 -11.63 -11.84
C PHE A 507 -8.38 -13.13 -11.61
N LYS A 508 -7.25 -13.50 -10.99
CA LYS A 508 -6.94 -14.90 -10.65
C LYS A 508 -7.97 -15.52 -9.70
N LEU A 509 -8.49 -14.71 -8.77
CA LEU A 509 -9.51 -15.12 -7.79
C LEU A 509 -10.94 -14.82 -8.24
N LYS A 510 -11.17 -14.48 -9.52
CA LYS A 510 -12.49 -14.17 -10.09
C LYS A 510 -13.25 -13.12 -9.27
N PHE A 511 -12.54 -12.05 -8.88
CA PHE A 511 -13.01 -10.96 -8.02
C PHE A 511 -13.60 -11.42 -6.68
N CYS A 512 -13.16 -12.58 -6.17
CA CYS A 512 -13.71 -13.27 -5.00
C CYS A 512 -15.21 -13.58 -5.10
N ALA A 513 -15.79 -13.55 -6.30
CA ALA A 513 -17.22 -13.71 -6.48
C ALA A 513 -17.63 -15.19 -6.56
N TRP A 514 -16.86 -16.04 -7.25
CA TRP A 514 -17.11 -17.49 -7.36
C TRP A 514 -15.83 -18.31 -7.62
N GLY A 515 -15.93 -19.63 -7.50
CA GLY A 515 -14.84 -20.59 -7.75
C GLY A 515 -14.34 -21.30 -6.48
N ASP A 516 -13.55 -22.35 -6.67
CA ASP A 516 -13.07 -23.21 -5.58
C ASP A 516 -12.15 -22.47 -4.60
N ALA A 517 -11.32 -21.56 -5.12
CA ALA A 517 -10.39 -20.74 -4.35
C ALA A 517 -11.07 -19.81 -3.33
N VAL A 518 -12.38 -19.56 -3.45
CA VAL A 518 -13.16 -18.72 -2.52
C VAL A 518 -14.36 -19.46 -1.92
N LYS A 519 -14.44 -20.78 -2.10
CA LYS A 519 -15.64 -21.59 -1.83
C LYS A 519 -16.16 -21.43 -0.40
N LYS A 520 -15.27 -21.42 0.60
CA LYS A 520 -15.64 -21.34 2.01
C LYS A 520 -15.70 -19.90 2.56
N MET A 521 -15.48 -18.88 1.72
CA MET A 521 -15.66 -17.49 2.14
C MET A 521 -17.13 -17.17 2.42
N THR A 522 -17.37 -16.43 3.49
CA THR A 522 -18.66 -15.81 3.78
C THR A 522 -19.00 -14.71 2.78
N ILE A 523 -20.27 -14.33 2.70
CA ILE A 523 -20.74 -13.23 1.82
C ILE A 523 -20.01 -11.92 2.14
N ALA A 524 -19.78 -11.61 3.42
CA ALA A 524 -19.08 -10.39 3.83
C ALA A 524 -17.61 -10.40 3.38
N GLN A 525 -16.93 -11.56 3.44
CA GLN A 525 -15.56 -11.71 2.96
C GLN A 525 -15.48 -11.54 1.44
N ARG A 526 -16.41 -12.17 0.69
CA ARG A 526 -16.49 -12.01 -0.76
C ARG A 526 -16.76 -10.56 -1.18
N PHE A 527 -17.70 -9.90 -0.50
CA PHE A 527 -18.01 -8.48 -0.72
C PHE A 527 -16.77 -7.60 -0.49
N SER A 528 -16.04 -7.82 0.60
CA SER A 528 -14.81 -7.08 0.88
C SER A 528 -13.74 -7.32 -0.19
N GLY A 529 -13.52 -8.57 -0.62
CA GLY A 529 -12.59 -8.89 -1.70
C GLY A 529 -12.97 -8.25 -3.03
N PHE A 530 -14.26 -8.30 -3.38
CA PHE A 530 -14.80 -7.69 -4.59
C PHE A 530 -14.61 -6.17 -4.60
N LEU A 531 -14.99 -5.48 -3.52
CA LEU A 531 -14.86 -4.02 -3.42
C LEU A 531 -13.41 -3.55 -3.59
N TYR A 532 -12.45 -4.25 -2.98
CA TYR A 532 -11.04 -3.86 -3.05
C TYR A 532 -10.46 -3.94 -4.44
N ALA A 533 -10.71 -5.08 -5.10
CA ALA A 533 -10.31 -5.30 -6.47
C ALA A 533 -10.88 -4.25 -7.42
N THR A 534 -12.15 -3.93 -7.23
CA THR A 534 -12.88 -3.06 -8.16
C THR A 534 -12.53 -1.59 -7.96
N LEU A 535 -12.25 -1.12 -6.74
CA LEU A 535 -11.83 0.27 -6.51
C LEU A 535 -10.61 0.67 -7.36
N SER A 536 -9.62 -0.22 -7.53
CA SER A 536 -8.48 0.05 -8.40
C SER A 536 -8.91 0.26 -9.86
N LEU A 537 -9.83 -0.56 -10.38
CA LEU A 537 -10.36 -0.40 -11.75
C LEU A 537 -11.16 0.91 -11.92
N TYR A 538 -11.90 1.34 -10.89
CA TYR A 538 -12.65 2.60 -10.94
C TYR A 538 -11.79 3.85 -11.08
N THR A 539 -10.50 3.78 -10.77
CA THR A 539 -9.58 4.90 -11.05
C THR A 539 -9.53 5.27 -12.54
N ILE A 540 -9.83 4.32 -13.44
CA ILE A 540 -9.94 4.59 -14.89
C ILE A 540 -11.10 5.54 -15.16
N LEU A 541 -12.26 5.24 -14.58
CA LEU A 541 -13.47 6.06 -14.71
C LEU A 541 -13.30 7.43 -14.04
N LEU A 542 -12.69 7.48 -12.85
CA LEU A 542 -12.34 8.72 -12.18
C LEU A 542 -11.38 9.56 -13.05
N THR A 543 -10.37 8.96 -13.65
CA THR A 543 -9.43 9.67 -14.51
C THR A 543 -10.11 10.21 -15.77
N ALA A 544 -10.98 9.42 -16.41
CA ALA A 544 -11.78 9.88 -17.54
C ALA A 544 -12.65 11.11 -17.17
N SER A 545 -13.23 11.11 -15.96
CA SER A 545 -13.99 12.26 -15.46
C SER A 545 -13.15 13.52 -15.30
N LEU A 546 -11.89 13.39 -14.85
CA LEU A 546 -10.97 14.53 -14.72
C LEU A 546 -10.72 15.18 -16.08
N PHE A 547 -10.54 14.42 -17.16
CA PHE A 547 -10.38 14.99 -18.50
C PHE A 547 -11.62 15.76 -18.99
N ALA A 548 -12.81 15.32 -18.59
CA ALA A 548 -14.05 15.90 -19.08
C ALA A 548 -14.40 17.25 -18.42
N ILE A 549 -13.99 17.48 -17.17
CA ILE A 549 -14.28 18.71 -16.41
C ILE A 549 -13.89 20.00 -17.14
N PRO A 550 -12.62 20.22 -17.55
CA PRO A 550 -12.22 21.46 -18.21
C PRO A 550 -12.91 21.66 -19.56
N ILE A 551 -13.15 20.58 -20.31
CA ILE A 551 -13.83 20.62 -21.62
C ILE A 551 -15.26 21.14 -21.46
N ILE A 552 -15.98 20.67 -20.45
CA ILE A 552 -17.36 21.05 -20.18
C ILE A 552 -17.46 22.49 -19.71
N LEU A 553 -16.54 22.93 -18.85
CA LEU A 553 -16.45 24.33 -18.42
C LEU A 553 -16.18 25.27 -19.61
N LEU A 554 -15.35 24.86 -20.57
CA LEU A 554 -15.08 25.63 -21.80
C LEU A 554 -16.26 25.65 -22.78
N TRP A 555 -17.16 24.66 -22.72
CA TRP A 555 -18.32 24.56 -23.62
C TRP A 555 -19.29 25.74 -23.46
N GLY A 556 -19.34 26.37 -22.27
CA GLY A 556 -20.16 27.56 -22.03
C GLY A 556 -21.68 27.31 -22.11
N LYS A 557 -22.08 26.05 -21.93
CA LYS A 557 -23.46 25.63 -21.79
C LYS A 557 -23.81 25.57 -20.31
N GLN A 558 -25.09 25.74 -20.01
CA GLN A 558 -25.61 25.59 -18.65
C GLN A 558 -25.40 24.15 -18.18
N LEU A 559 -24.72 23.99 -17.03
CA LEU A 559 -24.36 22.67 -16.48
C LEU A 559 -25.46 22.13 -15.57
N VAL A 560 -26.22 23.04 -14.96
CA VAL A 560 -27.36 22.72 -14.11
C VAL A 560 -28.64 23.22 -14.76
N ALA A 561 -29.32 22.32 -15.47
CA ALA A 561 -30.58 22.61 -16.14
C ALA A 561 -31.77 22.52 -15.17
N TYR A 562 -32.72 23.44 -15.33
CA TYR A 562 -33.97 23.52 -14.58
C TYR A 562 -35.04 24.20 -15.45
N ALA A 563 -36.31 23.87 -15.24
CA ALA A 563 -37.43 24.42 -16.01
C ALA A 563 -38.00 25.72 -15.41
N ASN A 564 -37.96 25.85 -14.08
CA ASN A 564 -38.51 27.00 -13.34
C ASN A 564 -37.70 27.25 -12.05
N GLN A 565 -37.97 28.37 -11.37
CA GLN A 565 -37.21 28.77 -10.18
C GLN A 565 -37.33 27.76 -9.03
N ASP A 566 -38.51 27.19 -8.81
CA ASP A 566 -38.72 26.19 -7.75
C ASP A 566 -37.76 25.00 -7.91
N GLN A 567 -37.55 24.53 -9.14
CA GLN A 567 -36.59 23.47 -9.43
C GLN A 567 -35.14 23.88 -9.11
N LEU A 568 -34.75 25.12 -9.41
CA LEU A 568 -33.43 25.63 -9.04
C LEU A 568 -33.26 25.68 -7.52
N HIS A 569 -34.28 26.11 -6.78
CA HIS A 569 -34.27 26.08 -5.31
C HIS A 569 -34.13 24.67 -4.77
N TRP A 570 -34.91 23.70 -5.28
CA TRP A 570 -34.81 22.31 -4.85
C TRP A 570 -33.41 21.75 -5.08
N LEU A 571 -32.79 22.03 -6.23
CA LEU A 571 -31.42 21.61 -6.53
C LEU A 571 -30.41 22.23 -5.57
N ILE A 572 -30.55 23.52 -5.26
CA ILE A 572 -29.67 24.21 -4.29
C ILE A 572 -29.84 23.61 -2.88
N TRP A 573 -31.07 23.42 -2.41
CA TRP A 573 -31.35 22.91 -1.06
C TRP A 573 -30.87 21.48 -0.87
N THR A 574 -31.08 20.62 -1.87
CA THR A 574 -30.63 19.22 -1.83
C THR A 574 -29.12 19.11 -1.99
N CYS A 575 -28.49 19.95 -2.81
CA CYS A 575 -27.04 20.08 -2.91
C CYS A 575 -26.42 20.51 -1.56
N PHE A 576 -27.02 21.52 -0.90
CA PHE A 576 -26.64 21.96 0.43
C PHE A 576 -26.73 20.80 1.45
N ALA A 577 -27.89 20.14 1.53
CA ALA A 577 -28.09 19.03 2.46
C ALA A 577 -27.10 17.89 2.22
N SER A 578 -26.87 17.50 0.97
CA SER A 578 -25.89 16.47 0.61
C SER A 578 -24.45 16.89 0.96
N THR A 579 -24.08 18.14 0.70
CA THR A 579 -22.72 18.64 1.00
C THR A 579 -22.47 18.65 2.51
N ILE A 580 -23.40 19.18 3.32
CA ILE A 580 -23.25 19.22 4.77
C ILE A 580 -23.23 17.79 5.36
N ALA A 581 -24.09 16.90 4.86
CA ALA A 581 -24.07 15.50 5.28
C ALA A 581 -22.74 14.81 4.95
N ASN A 582 -22.16 15.09 3.77
CA ASN A 582 -20.84 14.57 3.40
C ASN A 582 -19.75 15.08 4.35
N ARG A 583 -19.75 16.38 4.69
CA ARG A 583 -18.74 16.96 5.61
C ARG A 583 -18.83 16.37 7.02
N LEU A 584 -20.04 16.20 7.54
CA LEU A 584 -20.24 15.54 8.84
C LEU A 584 -19.79 14.07 8.81
N CYS A 585 -20.08 13.37 7.71
CA CYS A 585 -19.66 11.99 7.51
C CYS A 585 -18.12 11.87 7.45
N GLU A 586 -17.44 12.69 6.66
CA GLU A 586 -15.97 12.72 6.58
C GLU A 586 -15.33 13.06 7.92
N PHE A 587 -15.87 14.06 8.62
CA PHE A 587 -15.40 14.42 9.96
C PHE A 587 -15.46 13.22 10.91
N ALA A 588 -16.61 12.53 10.98
CA ALA A 588 -16.77 11.36 11.84
C ALA A 588 -15.86 10.19 11.40
N LEU A 589 -15.75 9.95 10.09
CA LEU A 589 -14.98 8.85 9.51
C LEU A 589 -13.47 9.00 9.69
N PHE A 590 -12.94 10.23 9.61
CA PHE A 590 -11.49 10.47 9.60
C PHE A 590 -10.87 10.58 11.00
N ILE A 591 -11.68 10.86 12.04
CA ILE A 591 -11.21 11.01 13.42
C ILE A 591 -10.26 9.89 13.91
N PRO A 592 -10.51 8.59 13.64
CA PRO A 592 -9.65 7.51 14.11
C PRO A 592 -8.20 7.58 13.60
N ALA A 593 -8.01 8.00 12.34
CA ALA A 593 -6.70 8.19 11.72
C ALA A 593 -6.15 9.62 11.89
N GLY A 594 -6.97 10.54 12.40
CA GLY A 594 -6.74 11.97 12.37
C GLY A 594 -7.46 12.63 11.19
N TYR A 595 -8.26 13.65 11.48
CA TYR A 595 -9.12 14.33 10.50
C TYR A 595 -8.35 14.82 9.27
N HIS A 596 -7.23 15.54 9.48
CA HIS A 596 -6.39 16.02 8.37
C HIS A 596 -5.72 14.89 7.60
N THR A 597 -5.41 13.77 8.26
CA THR A 597 -4.83 12.59 7.60
C THR A 597 -5.83 11.95 6.64
N GLY A 598 -7.09 11.83 7.06
CA GLY A 598 -8.18 11.39 6.18
C GLY A 598 -8.39 12.34 4.99
N GLN A 599 -8.37 13.66 5.22
CA GLN A 599 -8.45 14.64 4.12
C GLN A 599 -7.31 14.47 3.11
N ARG A 600 -6.07 14.28 3.58
CA ARG A 600 -4.92 14.00 2.70
C ARG A 600 -5.13 12.71 1.92
N GLY A 601 -5.66 11.67 2.56
CA GLY A 601 -6.06 10.43 1.91
C GLY A 601 -7.06 10.63 0.76
N SER A 602 -8.10 11.45 0.95
CA SER A 602 -9.06 11.77 -0.12
C SER A 602 -8.42 12.54 -1.28
N ARG A 603 -7.52 13.47 -0.99
CA ARG A 603 -6.76 14.21 -2.03
C ARG A 603 -5.82 13.30 -2.80
N TYR A 604 -5.17 12.37 -2.08
CA TYR A 604 -4.32 11.34 -2.65
C TYR A 604 -5.04 10.50 -3.69
N GLN A 605 -6.28 10.10 -3.43
CA GLN A 605 -7.07 9.33 -4.40
C GLN A 605 -7.27 10.11 -5.72
N LEU A 606 -7.42 11.44 -5.67
CA LEU A 606 -7.60 12.26 -6.87
C LEU A 606 -6.29 12.40 -7.67
N TRP A 607 -5.18 12.76 -7.02
CA TRP A 607 -3.94 13.00 -7.76
C TRP A 607 -3.23 11.72 -8.19
N MET A 608 -3.43 10.60 -7.48
CA MET A 608 -2.92 9.31 -7.93
C MET A 608 -3.77 8.63 -8.99
N SER A 609 -5.03 9.04 -9.18
CA SER A 609 -5.94 8.34 -10.11
C SER A 609 -5.37 8.21 -11.53
N PRO A 610 -4.75 9.24 -12.15
CA PRO A 610 -4.25 9.14 -13.51
C PRO A 610 -3.10 8.13 -13.65
N TYR A 611 -2.23 8.05 -12.64
CA TYR A 611 -1.12 7.10 -12.60
C TYR A 611 -1.62 5.66 -12.47
N ILE A 612 -2.57 5.43 -11.55
CA ILE A 612 -3.16 4.11 -11.34
C ILE A 612 -3.98 3.68 -12.57
N ALA A 613 -4.78 4.58 -13.14
CA ALA A 613 -5.54 4.31 -14.34
C ALA A 613 -4.63 3.93 -15.51
N LEU A 614 -3.58 4.72 -15.77
CA LEU A 614 -2.64 4.46 -16.84
C LEU A 614 -1.93 3.12 -16.65
N CYS A 615 -1.48 2.78 -15.43
CA CYS A 615 -0.79 1.52 -15.19
C CYS A 615 -1.71 0.32 -15.36
N ILE A 616 -2.97 0.39 -14.91
CA ILE A 616 -3.96 -0.68 -15.09
C ILE A 616 -4.30 -0.85 -16.57
N VAL A 617 -4.56 0.25 -17.29
CA VAL A 617 -4.86 0.22 -18.73
C VAL A 617 -3.71 -0.43 -19.51
N ARG A 618 -2.46 -0.06 -19.21
CA ARG A 618 -1.28 -0.65 -19.87
C ARG A 618 -1.06 -2.11 -19.50
N ALA A 619 -1.33 -2.51 -18.27
CA ALA A 619 -1.09 -3.87 -17.80
C ALA A 619 -2.16 -4.87 -18.25
N PHE A 620 -3.43 -4.46 -18.34
CA PHE A 620 -4.56 -5.38 -18.52
C PHE A 620 -5.43 -5.12 -19.76
N ILE A 621 -5.37 -3.94 -20.37
CA ILE A 621 -6.31 -3.54 -21.45
C ILE A 621 -5.58 -3.36 -22.79
N LEU A 622 -4.46 -2.63 -22.80
CA LEU A 622 -3.76 -2.30 -24.03
C LEU A 622 -2.94 -3.49 -24.55
N PRO A 623 -3.01 -3.80 -25.86
CA PRO A 623 -2.09 -4.75 -26.47
C PRO A 623 -0.65 -4.18 -26.51
N LYS A 624 0.36 -5.06 -26.55
CA LYS A 624 1.78 -4.66 -26.49
C LYS A 624 2.17 -3.62 -27.56
N TRP A 625 1.63 -3.73 -28.77
CA TRP A 625 1.92 -2.80 -29.87
C TRP A 625 1.35 -1.39 -29.66
N LEU A 626 0.38 -1.23 -28.76
CA LEU A 626 -0.22 0.06 -28.38
C LEU A 626 0.34 0.55 -27.02
N GLY A 627 1.53 0.06 -26.65
CA GLY A 627 2.20 0.44 -25.40
C GLY A 627 1.76 -0.35 -24.17
N GLY A 628 1.02 -1.46 -24.36
CA GLY A 628 0.73 -2.44 -23.31
C GLY A 628 2.00 -3.04 -22.71
N GLN A 629 2.01 -3.21 -21.40
CA GLN A 629 3.18 -3.69 -20.66
C GLN A 629 2.85 -5.04 -20.01
N THR A 630 3.81 -5.97 -20.07
CA THR A 630 3.74 -7.17 -19.23
C THR A 630 3.93 -6.78 -17.77
N GLN A 631 3.23 -7.46 -16.88
CA GLN A 631 3.45 -7.37 -15.44
C GLN A 631 4.91 -7.70 -15.13
N ALA A 632 5.74 -6.68 -14.95
CA ALA A 632 7.15 -6.83 -14.63
C ALA A 632 7.39 -6.25 -13.23
N PHE A 633 8.10 -7.02 -12.41
CA PHE A 633 8.48 -6.60 -11.06
C PHE A 633 9.94 -6.19 -11.06
N LYS A 634 10.22 -5.01 -10.49
CA LYS A 634 11.55 -4.63 -10.03
C LYS A 634 11.47 -4.44 -8.52
N PRO A 635 12.35 -5.09 -7.72
CA PRO A 635 12.43 -4.85 -6.28
C PRO A 635 12.53 -3.35 -5.99
N THR A 636 11.84 -2.89 -4.95
CA THR A 636 11.75 -1.45 -4.65
C THR A 636 12.86 -0.97 -3.73
N GLY A 637 13.44 -1.87 -2.92
CA GLY A 637 14.53 -1.57 -2.00
C GLY A 637 15.89 -1.27 -2.65
N SER A 638 16.08 -1.62 -3.92
CA SER A 638 17.38 -1.48 -4.61
C SER A 638 17.54 -0.15 -5.37
N LEU A 639 16.71 0.86 -5.11
CA LEU A 639 16.67 2.11 -5.89
C LEU A 639 16.90 3.30 -4.98
N GLY A 640 18.13 3.82 -4.97
CA GLY A 640 18.44 5.10 -4.32
C GLY A 640 17.66 6.26 -4.97
N SER A 641 17.49 7.35 -4.22
CA SER A 641 16.79 8.53 -4.75
C SER A 641 17.65 9.25 -5.80
N GLU A 642 17.20 9.27 -7.05
CA GLU A 642 17.92 9.99 -8.12
C GLU A 642 17.97 11.52 -7.86
N LEU A 643 16.99 12.03 -7.10
CA LEU A 643 16.80 13.45 -6.84
C LEU A 643 17.18 13.88 -5.42
N ASN A 644 17.35 12.94 -4.49
CA ASN A 644 17.61 13.16 -3.06
C ASN A 644 16.66 14.21 -2.46
N GLU A 645 15.37 14.13 -2.78
CA GLU A 645 14.40 15.20 -2.54
C GLU A 645 14.27 15.59 -1.06
N ARG A 646 14.47 14.63 -0.15
CA ARG A 646 14.32 14.82 1.30
C ARG A 646 15.61 15.17 2.03
N ASP A 647 16.76 15.04 1.40
CA ASP A 647 18.04 15.35 1.99
C ASP A 647 18.38 16.83 1.79
N ALA A 648 18.62 17.58 2.87
CA ALA A 648 18.88 19.02 2.78
C ALA A 648 20.13 19.37 1.96
N ASN A 649 21.14 18.49 1.97
CA ASN A 649 22.46 18.73 1.40
C ASN A 649 22.59 18.17 -0.02
N LEU A 650 21.97 17.01 -0.27
CA LEU A 650 22.09 16.28 -1.54
C LEU A 650 20.97 16.58 -2.55
N ARG A 651 19.91 17.27 -2.12
CA ARG A 651 18.75 17.65 -2.95
C ARG A 651 19.19 18.37 -4.22
N LYS A 652 18.81 17.82 -5.37
CA LYS A 652 19.05 18.45 -6.68
C LYS A 652 18.33 19.79 -6.80
N ASN A 653 18.85 20.72 -7.60
CA ASN A 653 18.24 22.04 -7.79
C ASN A 653 16.82 21.98 -8.36
N LEU A 654 16.06 23.07 -8.17
CA LEU A 654 14.64 23.17 -8.55
C LEU A 654 14.39 22.84 -10.03
N PHE A 655 15.23 23.31 -10.95
CA PHE A 655 15.03 23.09 -12.39
C PHE A 655 15.12 21.60 -12.75
N VAL A 656 16.11 20.90 -12.21
CA VAL A 656 16.26 19.45 -12.40
C VAL A 656 15.06 18.70 -11.83
N ARG A 657 14.63 19.04 -10.61
CA ARG A 657 13.44 18.42 -9.99
C ARG A 657 12.19 18.64 -10.82
N LEU A 658 11.90 19.87 -11.23
CA LEU A 658 10.75 20.19 -12.07
C LEU A 658 10.80 19.43 -13.38
N ARG A 659 11.94 19.39 -14.07
CA ARG A 659 12.10 18.65 -15.32
C ARG A 659 11.80 17.16 -15.13
N VAL A 660 12.40 16.53 -14.12
CA VAL A 660 12.23 15.09 -13.88
C VAL A 660 10.80 14.78 -13.42
N VAL A 661 10.24 15.52 -12.47
CA VAL A 661 8.90 15.24 -11.94
C VAL A 661 7.81 15.51 -12.99
N LEU A 662 7.89 16.63 -13.72
CA LEU A 662 6.88 16.97 -14.72
C LEU A 662 6.95 16.06 -15.95
N PHE A 663 8.14 15.76 -16.46
CA PHE A 663 8.28 15.03 -17.73
C PHE A 663 8.61 13.55 -17.56
N ASN A 664 9.49 13.15 -16.63
CA ASN A 664 9.80 11.73 -16.46
C ASN A 664 8.70 11.01 -15.65
N PHE A 665 8.16 11.69 -14.65
CA PHE A 665 7.05 11.17 -13.83
C PHE A 665 5.68 11.74 -14.23
N MET A 666 5.55 12.27 -15.46
CA MET A 666 4.29 12.70 -16.08
C MET A 666 3.46 13.72 -15.26
N ALA A 667 4.06 14.41 -14.28
CA ALA A 667 3.32 15.41 -13.51
C ALA A 667 2.94 16.66 -14.32
N PHE A 668 3.42 16.79 -15.57
CA PHE A 668 2.93 17.78 -16.52
C PHE A 668 1.42 17.68 -16.77
N PHE A 669 0.83 16.47 -16.73
CA PHE A 669 -0.62 16.31 -16.82
C PHE A 669 -1.34 17.10 -15.71
N HIS A 670 -0.84 17.02 -14.48
CA HIS A 670 -1.39 17.75 -13.35
C HIS A 670 -1.30 19.25 -13.55
N PHE A 671 -0.14 19.75 -13.98
CA PHE A 671 0.07 21.16 -14.29
C PHE A 671 -0.91 21.64 -15.37
N ALA A 672 -0.99 20.92 -16.49
CA ALA A 672 -1.87 21.25 -17.60
C ALA A 672 -3.35 21.23 -17.19
N PHE A 673 -3.78 20.20 -16.46
CA PHE A 673 -5.15 20.09 -15.95
C PHE A 673 -5.53 21.30 -15.09
N VAL A 674 -4.70 21.66 -14.11
CA VAL A 674 -4.96 22.78 -13.19
C VAL A 674 -5.06 24.09 -13.97
N TYR A 675 -4.10 24.34 -14.86
CA TYR A 675 -4.05 25.58 -15.64
C TYR A 675 -5.24 25.71 -16.60
N VAL A 676 -5.56 24.66 -17.37
CA VAL A 676 -6.70 24.64 -18.29
C VAL A 676 -8.01 24.80 -17.52
N THR A 677 -8.15 24.15 -16.36
CA THR A 677 -9.37 24.27 -15.53
C THR A 677 -9.56 25.68 -15.00
N ILE A 678 -8.49 26.34 -14.52
CA ILE A 678 -8.57 27.74 -14.05
C ILE A 678 -8.94 28.67 -15.20
N ILE A 679 -8.36 28.50 -16.39
CA ILE A 679 -8.74 29.26 -17.59
C ILE A 679 -10.20 29.02 -17.95
N ALA A 680 -10.64 27.75 -17.93
CA ALA A 680 -12.02 27.40 -18.24
C ALA A 680 -13.02 28.06 -17.28
N VAL A 681 -12.71 28.07 -15.98
CA VAL A 681 -13.49 28.79 -14.97
C VAL A 681 -13.48 30.29 -15.26
N ALA A 682 -12.33 30.91 -15.53
CA ALA A 682 -12.24 32.35 -15.83
C ALA A 682 -13.06 32.74 -17.07
N ILE A 683 -12.98 31.95 -18.14
CA ILE A 683 -13.78 32.15 -19.36
C ILE A 683 -15.28 31.98 -19.07
N SER A 684 -15.65 30.95 -18.30
CA SER A 684 -17.04 30.72 -17.89
C SER A 684 -17.58 31.89 -17.07
N THR A 685 -16.79 32.41 -16.13
CA THR A 685 -17.12 33.60 -15.32
C THR A 685 -17.33 34.81 -16.21
N TYR A 686 -16.36 35.11 -17.09
CA TYR A 686 -16.45 36.24 -18.02
C TYR A 686 -17.72 36.20 -18.87
N ARG A 687 -18.08 35.02 -19.40
CA ARG A 687 -19.30 34.83 -20.19
C ARG A 687 -20.57 35.15 -19.40
N CYS A 688 -20.61 34.89 -18.10
CA CYS A 688 -21.75 35.26 -17.25
C CYS A 688 -21.87 36.77 -17.10
N PHE A 689 -20.78 37.46 -16.80
CA PHE A 689 -20.76 38.93 -16.73
C PHE A 689 -21.04 39.61 -18.07
N TYR A 690 -20.70 38.95 -19.18
CA TYR A 690 -20.97 39.48 -20.52
C TYR A 690 -22.44 39.32 -20.94
N LYS A 691 -23.08 38.19 -20.58
CA LYS A 691 -24.47 37.90 -20.98
C LYS A 691 -25.50 38.57 -20.08
N GLU A 692 -25.20 38.71 -18.79
CA GLU A 692 -26.14 39.18 -17.78
C GLU A 692 -25.74 40.58 -17.29
N SER A 693 -26.68 41.53 -17.30
CA SER A 693 -26.44 42.90 -16.84
C SER A 693 -26.90 43.14 -15.39
N GLY A 694 -27.82 42.32 -14.89
CA GLY A 694 -28.37 42.43 -13.53
C GLY A 694 -27.63 41.55 -12.52
N PHE A 695 -27.46 42.05 -11.28
CA PHE A 695 -26.80 41.30 -10.20
C PHE A 695 -27.39 39.89 -10.01
N LYS A 696 -28.72 39.77 -9.95
CA LYS A 696 -29.42 38.48 -9.83
C LYS A 696 -29.09 37.53 -10.99
N GLY A 697 -29.14 38.02 -12.23
CA GLY A 697 -28.83 37.23 -13.43
C GLY A 697 -27.38 36.74 -13.42
N ILE A 698 -26.44 37.61 -13.08
CA ILE A 698 -25.01 37.27 -12.95
C ILE A 698 -24.82 36.16 -11.91
N VAL A 699 -25.39 36.30 -10.71
CA VAL A 699 -25.23 35.31 -9.64
C VAL A 699 -25.83 33.95 -10.04
N ILE A 700 -27.04 33.93 -10.62
CA ILE A 700 -27.67 32.69 -11.10
C ILE A 700 -26.85 32.06 -12.22
N CYS A 701 -26.33 32.85 -13.16
CA CYS A 701 -25.47 32.36 -14.22
C CYS A 701 -24.19 31.71 -13.64
N LEU A 702 -23.52 32.37 -12.70
CA LEU A 702 -22.33 31.82 -12.06
C LEU A 702 -22.62 30.48 -11.39
N ILE A 703 -23.67 30.43 -10.55
CA ILE A 703 -24.08 29.21 -9.83
C ILE A 703 -24.38 28.07 -10.80
N THR A 704 -25.13 28.32 -11.87
CA THR A 704 -25.58 27.28 -12.82
C THR A 704 -24.51 26.84 -13.83
N HIS A 705 -23.33 27.49 -13.79
CA HIS A 705 -22.15 27.17 -14.57
C HIS A 705 -20.98 26.75 -13.66
N ALA A 706 -19.91 27.54 -13.58
CA ALA A 706 -18.68 27.14 -12.90
C ALA A 706 -18.75 27.16 -11.36
N PHE A 707 -19.73 27.86 -10.77
CA PHE A 707 -19.80 28.13 -9.33
C PHE A 707 -20.91 27.32 -8.63
N TRP A 708 -21.32 26.20 -9.20
CA TRP A 708 -22.24 25.31 -8.52
C TRP A 708 -21.62 24.86 -7.18
N PRO A 709 -22.33 24.94 -6.04
CA PRO A 709 -21.81 24.49 -4.76
C PRO A 709 -21.40 23.01 -4.80
N PRO A 710 -20.32 22.60 -4.11
CA PRO A 710 -19.46 23.38 -3.21
C PRO A 710 -18.19 23.94 -3.89
N LEU A 711 -18.25 24.34 -5.17
CA LEU A 711 -17.07 24.74 -5.96
C LEU A 711 -16.07 23.59 -6.16
N THR A 712 -16.55 22.42 -6.61
CA THR A 712 -15.76 21.19 -6.72
C THR A 712 -14.43 21.36 -7.46
N PHE A 713 -14.37 22.22 -8.48
CA PHE A 713 -13.14 22.51 -9.23
C PHE A 713 -12.00 23.00 -8.31
N PHE A 714 -12.32 23.73 -7.24
CA PHE A 714 -11.33 24.27 -6.31
C PHE A 714 -10.59 23.15 -5.57
N PHE A 715 -11.30 22.11 -5.12
CA PHE A 715 -10.71 20.93 -4.48
C PHE A 715 -9.94 20.06 -5.47
N ILE A 716 -10.46 19.88 -6.67
CA ILE A 716 -9.81 19.04 -7.68
C ILE A 716 -8.50 19.69 -8.12
N CYS A 717 -8.50 21.00 -8.42
CA CYS A 717 -7.30 21.73 -8.81
C CYS A 717 -6.23 21.67 -7.71
N THR A 718 -6.62 21.90 -6.46
CA THR A 718 -5.67 21.90 -5.34
C THR A 718 -5.13 20.50 -5.03
N SER A 719 -5.95 19.46 -5.18
CA SER A 719 -5.51 18.06 -5.07
C SER A 719 -4.53 17.72 -6.18
N LEU A 720 -4.88 18.03 -7.44
CA LEU A 720 -4.02 17.77 -8.60
C LEU A 720 -2.75 18.62 -8.59
N TRP A 721 -2.70 19.74 -7.85
CA TRP A 721 -1.48 20.52 -7.71
C TRP A 721 -0.42 19.86 -6.81
N THR A 722 -0.78 18.82 -6.03
CA THR A 722 0.12 18.18 -5.04
C THR A 722 1.46 17.74 -5.65
N PRO A 723 1.52 17.02 -6.79
CA PRO A 723 2.79 16.64 -7.42
C PRO A 723 3.67 17.82 -7.81
N VAL A 724 3.06 18.90 -8.32
CA VAL A 724 3.77 20.11 -8.74
C VAL A 724 4.33 20.85 -7.51
N SER A 725 3.51 21.01 -6.47
CA SER A 725 3.94 21.60 -5.20
C SER A 725 5.10 20.82 -4.58
N TYR A 726 5.03 19.49 -4.61
CA TYR A 726 6.07 18.62 -4.06
C TYR A 726 7.37 18.69 -4.89
N ALA A 727 7.30 18.84 -6.22
CA ALA A 727 8.48 19.07 -7.05
C ALA A 727 9.16 20.42 -6.74
N ILE A 728 8.37 21.45 -6.44
CA ILE A 728 8.84 22.79 -6.09
C ILE A 728 9.54 22.77 -4.73
N ASP A 729 8.85 22.28 -3.71
CA ASP A 729 9.32 22.32 -2.33
C ASP A 729 9.04 21.00 -1.59
N PRO A 730 9.87 19.95 -1.83
CA PRO A 730 9.75 18.71 -1.09
C PRO A 730 10.16 18.91 0.37
N PRO A 731 9.53 18.19 1.33
CA PRO A 731 9.90 18.29 2.74
C PRO A 731 11.31 17.76 2.98
N THR A 732 11.99 18.32 3.99
CA THR A 732 13.28 17.79 4.47
C THR A 732 13.02 16.79 5.59
N VAL A 733 13.68 15.64 5.55
CA VAL A 733 13.61 14.61 6.60
C VAL A 733 15.01 14.45 7.23
N PRO A 734 15.13 14.31 8.57
CA PRO A 734 16.40 14.00 9.21
C PRO A 734 17.03 12.72 8.67
N GLN A 735 18.35 12.56 8.89
CA GLN A 735 19.01 11.30 8.53
C GLN A 735 18.40 10.15 9.32
N ARG A 736 18.45 8.93 8.75
CA ARG A 736 17.79 7.76 9.33
C ARG A 736 18.22 7.51 10.78
N GLU A 737 19.51 7.62 11.08
CA GLU A 737 20.03 7.41 12.44
C GLU A 737 19.48 8.43 13.46
N ASP A 738 19.18 9.67 13.04
CA ASP A 738 18.57 10.68 13.92
C ASP A 738 17.11 10.34 14.29
N LEU A 739 16.50 9.38 13.58
CA LEU A 739 15.14 8.92 13.80
C LEU A 739 15.07 7.70 14.72
N LEU A 740 16.22 7.14 15.11
CA LEU A 740 16.37 5.91 15.87
C LEU A 740 17.03 6.18 17.23
N ASP A 741 16.53 5.51 18.28
CA ASP A 741 17.19 5.36 19.57
C ASP A 741 17.96 4.02 19.52
N ARG A 742 19.30 4.10 19.42
CA ARG A 742 20.19 2.93 19.33
C ARG A 742 20.82 2.61 20.69
N ASP A 743 20.68 1.36 21.15
CA ASP A 743 21.40 0.87 22.32
C ASP A 743 22.89 0.68 21.95
N PRO A 744 23.82 1.37 22.63
CA PRO A 744 25.25 1.30 22.30
C PRO A 744 25.89 -0.07 22.60
N LYS A 745 25.26 -0.92 23.41
CA LYS A 745 25.77 -2.24 23.78
C LYS A 745 25.28 -3.33 22.85
N THR A 746 23.98 -3.37 22.59
CA THR A 746 23.37 -4.43 21.77
C THR A 746 23.31 -4.05 20.30
N GLY A 747 23.45 -2.77 19.97
CA GLY A 747 23.27 -2.24 18.62
C GLY A 747 21.80 -2.22 18.17
N VAL A 748 20.86 -2.67 18.99
CA VAL A 748 19.42 -2.65 18.68
C VAL A 748 18.96 -1.21 18.55
N ALA A 749 18.25 -0.91 17.48
CA ALA A 749 17.73 0.42 17.20
C ALA A 749 16.21 0.38 17.11
N HIS A 750 15.54 1.27 17.84
CA HIS A 750 14.10 1.45 17.72
C HIS A 750 13.76 2.87 17.33
N PRO A 751 12.69 3.10 16.54
CA PRO A 751 12.31 4.47 16.21
C PRO A 751 11.96 5.29 17.44
N THR A 752 12.44 6.54 17.47
CA THR A 752 12.17 7.48 18.56
C THR A 752 10.67 7.71 18.72
N LYS A 753 10.23 8.08 19.94
CA LYS A 753 8.82 8.47 20.18
C LYS A 753 8.34 9.62 19.30
N LYS A 754 9.26 10.46 18.83
CA LYS A 754 8.97 11.60 17.94
C LYS A 754 8.81 11.14 16.49
N SER A 755 9.70 10.29 15.98
CA SER A 755 9.67 9.81 14.59
C SER A 755 8.46 8.93 14.29
N LYS A 756 7.94 8.20 15.29
CA LYS A 756 6.68 7.44 15.21
C LYS A 756 5.41 8.28 15.00
N LYS A 757 5.50 9.62 15.02
CA LYS A 757 4.35 10.53 14.89
C LYS A 757 4.50 11.44 13.68
N ILE A 758 3.40 11.62 12.95
CA ILE A 758 3.35 12.56 11.83
C ILE A 758 3.11 13.97 12.38
N ALA A 759 4.04 14.88 12.10
CA ALA A 759 3.91 16.28 12.49
C ALA A 759 2.86 17.02 11.63
N PHE A 760 2.11 17.92 12.25
CA PHE A 760 1.24 18.86 11.55
C PHE A 760 2.06 19.97 10.89
N GLY A 761 1.65 20.46 9.72
CA GLY A 761 2.29 21.59 9.06
C GLY A 761 1.32 22.43 8.24
N GLY A 762 1.84 23.50 7.62
CA GLY A 762 1.03 24.56 6.98
C GLY A 762 0.10 24.07 5.86
N GLN A 763 0.44 22.96 5.20
CA GLN A 763 -0.39 22.36 4.16
C GLN A 763 -1.78 21.94 4.70
N ALA A 764 -1.84 21.41 5.92
CA ALA A 764 -3.11 21.01 6.53
C ALA A 764 -3.99 22.24 6.86
N ALA A 765 -3.39 23.33 7.34
CA ALA A 765 -4.11 24.59 7.54
C ALA A 765 -4.67 25.16 6.22
N TRP A 766 -3.89 25.08 5.14
CA TRP A 766 -4.34 25.47 3.80
C TRP A 766 -5.52 24.62 3.32
N PHE A 767 -5.50 23.31 3.60
CA PHE A 767 -6.62 22.43 3.25
C PHE A 767 -7.88 22.73 4.04
N GLU A 768 -7.79 23.02 5.34
CA GLU A 768 -8.94 23.46 6.13
C GLU A 768 -9.53 24.76 5.60
N PHE A 769 -8.70 25.77 5.34
CA PHE A 769 -9.15 27.03 4.78
C PHE A 769 -9.98 26.83 3.49
N GLN A 770 -9.58 25.89 2.64
CA GLN A 770 -10.33 25.57 1.43
C GLN A 770 -11.68 24.90 1.71
N TYR A 771 -11.69 23.93 2.64
CA TYR A 771 -12.91 23.24 3.05
C TYR A 771 -13.91 24.22 3.68
N GLU A 772 -13.42 25.16 4.49
CA GLU A 772 -14.21 26.23 5.10
C GLU A 772 -14.80 27.17 4.05
N ILE A 773 -14.00 27.69 3.11
CA ILE A 773 -14.49 28.58 2.04
C ILE A 773 -15.59 27.90 1.24
N ALA A 774 -15.38 26.68 0.79
CA ALA A 774 -16.37 25.95 0.01
C ALA A 774 -17.67 25.71 0.80
N THR A 775 -17.55 25.41 2.09
CA THR A 775 -18.70 25.23 2.98
C THR A 775 -19.45 26.55 3.15
N ILE A 776 -18.73 27.66 3.39
CA ILE A 776 -19.31 29.01 3.50
C ILE A 776 -20.02 29.38 2.20
N VAL A 777 -19.41 29.19 1.03
CA VAL A 777 -20.06 29.46 -0.27
C VAL A 777 -21.32 28.64 -0.44
N THR A 778 -21.29 27.35 -0.07
CA THR A 778 -22.48 26.48 -0.13
C THR A 778 -23.61 26.99 0.77
N VAL A 779 -23.28 27.41 2.00
CA VAL A 779 -24.23 28.01 2.95
C VAL A 779 -24.78 29.33 2.42
N LEU A 780 -23.94 30.20 1.86
CA LEU A 780 -24.35 31.49 1.31
C LEU A 780 -25.26 31.32 0.09
N VAL A 781 -24.97 30.37 -0.81
CA VAL A 781 -25.85 30.07 -1.95
C VAL A 781 -27.19 29.51 -1.47
N PHE A 782 -27.18 28.64 -0.47
CA PHE A 782 -28.40 28.15 0.17
C PHE A 782 -29.24 29.29 0.77
N ILE A 783 -28.64 30.16 1.58
CA ILE A 783 -29.34 31.31 2.17
C ILE A 783 -29.85 32.27 1.08
N TYR A 784 -29.02 32.57 0.08
CA TYR A 784 -29.39 33.47 -1.00
C TYR A 784 -30.58 32.95 -1.81
N SER A 785 -30.73 31.63 -1.95
CA SER A 785 -31.85 31.01 -2.68
C SER A 785 -33.25 31.38 -2.15
N PHE A 786 -33.37 31.82 -0.90
CA PHE A 786 -34.65 32.29 -0.35
C PHE A 786 -35.04 33.71 -0.80
N PHE A 787 -34.11 34.45 -1.41
CA PHE A 787 -34.30 35.85 -1.78
C PHE A 787 -34.50 36.08 -3.28
N PHE A 788 -34.38 35.04 -4.12
CA PHE A 788 -34.47 35.18 -5.57
C PHE A 788 -35.37 34.15 -6.24
#